data_AF-A0A409VB99-F1
#
_entry.id   AF-A0A409VB99-F1
#
_cell.length_a   1.000
_cell.length_b   1.000
_cell.length_c   1.000
_cell.angle_alpha   90.00
_cell.angle_beta   90.00
_cell.angle_gamma   90.00
#
_symmetry.space_group_name_H-M   'P 1'
#
loop_
_entity.id
_entity.type
_entity.pdbx_description
1 polymer ?
#
loop_
_entity_poly.entity_id
_entity_poly.type
_entity_poly.pdbx_seq_one_letter_code
_entity_poly.pdbx_strand_id
1 'polypeptide(L)'
;MRLLPLFLLVAQPSASINPSTFTAPGAFPTTAFSKYYNEPTATSAQVQPVISDPVTHEIYPLGLTDPNNIPTVDKVDPHPLPPTAPPSRILQESIQQLHSIAANPFFVNSTCASCQAALSIGKIVALASPSNGPQFLTEFCNTLTTSTTCNITYDVSGIGSVLTQVIANADISGYDGQAICQNFFSLCPAPPTASLDLSNWFAKPKPSPLPPLKQRSGKRLTVLHISDVHLDPRYATGSEANCTSGTCCRSNKSNPSSPSSVLAHAPRFGAYQCDSPLSLVMSGLQAIPPLTGTLDTGFAWSIYTGDLVSHDPDNQLSREYVEYTETVLYDLFKRTLGSGPVYATMGNHDSYNQAQDAPQTLGGQLAKQFSWNYDHLSSLWQHEDWLPASAVELARAHYGGYMVKRGDGLRIISLNTNLWYRANYFNYINMTNPDTSGMLRFLTDELQDAEDAGDRVWIIGHVISGWDGTNPLKNPTNLYIFFGHTHEDQLNIFYANNGTVMSAETAQAVSWIGPSFTPNTNLNSGFRVYEVDSATFEIMDAHTWRSDVNAFPELDPQLQFGPTYAYEYNTRQTYGESINWGPNEPLNATWWHHVTEAMEANSTLVSTFNTLQGKSSLPPELWLEIISWATHNPIIQRLEDVQIQPFQPLSYPRHGRDANLETSVSISMVCKTWKQWVARTLYQDIRVRSNLLTLKHVLQRETDGDASKICGDMVHRVVLPYPSTVTRPFTRLESVDILKLCQNVRTLLRPPDTTPSMMVARFDCEAEEVALPSLQRLEWWHHPEAERSGGINSLPCVLRNAPNLRFLFIAGFIGPTYVASSPERIELPKLETLRLHMMNGMILHQIITRWSLPSLTHLILDSPVVRDGLDIVWTALSDQLLVVEFGKHVRFYMTDNVTPCIQSCRKLQMLNYYVLFTAPPASELEHSTLTTVSLNMHVNSLIGDSVSVWSLIEHHFDILCGKNLTALQNVVLYGDWKAVWSHPRFAPIKVKLEEAGRKLETVDGKY
;
A
#
# COMPACT_ATOMS: atom_id res chain seq x y z
N MET A 1 -55.15 -40.37 -34.65
CA MET A 1 -54.04 -40.78 -33.77
C MET A 1 -52.78 -40.04 -34.22
N ARG A 2 -52.58 -38.81 -33.73
CA ARG A 2 -51.35 -38.02 -33.90
C ARG A 2 -51.12 -37.32 -32.57
N LEU A 3 -50.07 -37.76 -31.87
CA LEU A 3 -49.58 -37.18 -30.63
C LEU A 3 -48.96 -35.82 -30.94
N LEU A 4 -49.52 -34.74 -30.39
CA LEU A 4 -48.82 -33.47 -30.22
C LEU A 4 -48.04 -33.53 -28.89
N PRO A 5 -46.75 -33.17 -28.87
CA PRO A 5 -46.03 -33.03 -27.63
C PRO A 5 -46.48 -31.74 -26.93
N LEU A 6 -46.88 -31.88 -25.67
CA LEU A 6 -47.11 -30.77 -24.75
C LEU A 6 -45.74 -30.11 -24.50
N PHE A 7 -45.48 -28.98 -25.15
CA PHE A 7 -44.39 -28.10 -24.73
C PHE A 7 -44.81 -27.46 -23.40
N LEU A 8 -44.23 -27.97 -22.30
CA LEU A 8 -44.17 -27.24 -21.04
C LEU A 8 -43.43 -25.92 -21.30
N LEU A 9 -44.19 -24.84 -21.42
CA LEU A 9 -43.67 -23.49 -21.22
C LEU A 9 -43.20 -23.41 -19.77
N VAL A 10 -41.91 -23.62 -19.56
CA VAL A 10 -41.24 -23.16 -18.35
C VAL A 10 -41.28 -21.64 -18.41
N ALA A 11 -42.14 -21.02 -17.60
CA ALA A 11 -42.10 -19.59 -17.38
C ALA A 11 -40.71 -19.25 -16.84
N GLN A 12 -39.91 -18.52 -17.62
CA GLN A 12 -38.69 -17.90 -17.13
C GLN A 12 -39.07 -16.89 -16.03
N PRO A 13 -38.44 -16.93 -14.85
CA PRO A 13 -38.71 -15.95 -13.80
C PRO A 13 -38.12 -14.59 -14.22
N SER A 14 -38.96 -13.56 -14.30
CA SER A 14 -38.53 -12.15 -14.32
C SER A 14 -38.03 -11.77 -12.92
N ALA A 15 -36.87 -11.15 -12.71
CA ALA A 15 -35.93 -10.42 -13.57
C ALA A 15 -34.58 -11.15 -13.76
N SER A 16 -33.89 -10.86 -14.86
CA SER A 16 -32.45 -11.08 -15.02
C SER A 16 -31.85 -9.76 -15.46
N ILE A 17 -31.23 -9.01 -14.55
CA ILE A 17 -30.56 -7.76 -14.93
C ILE A 17 -29.45 -8.11 -15.94
N ASN A 18 -29.55 -7.56 -17.16
CA ASN A 18 -28.55 -7.80 -18.20
C ASN A 18 -27.33 -6.89 -17.97
N PRO A 19 -26.11 -7.44 -17.96
CA PRO A 19 -24.89 -6.63 -17.88
C PRO A 19 -24.89 -5.56 -18.98
N SER A 20 -24.76 -4.30 -18.56
CA SER A 20 -24.74 -3.15 -19.45
C SER A 20 -23.87 -2.04 -18.87
N THR A 21 -23.57 -1.05 -19.71
CA THR A 21 -22.72 0.08 -19.38
C THR A 21 -23.45 1.35 -19.77
N PHE A 22 -23.30 2.40 -18.94
CA PHE A 22 -23.90 3.70 -19.19
C PHE A 22 -22.82 4.78 -19.05
N THR A 23 -22.67 5.60 -20.08
CA THR A 23 -21.81 6.79 -20.04
C THR A 23 -22.68 8.00 -19.77
N ALA A 24 -22.46 8.64 -18.62
CA ALA A 24 -23.17 9.87 -18.28
C ALA A 24 -22.80 11.01 -19.26
N PRO A 25 -23.69 12.00 -19.46
CA PRO A 25 -23.32 13.22 -20.14
C PRO A 25 -22.16 13.93 -19.43
N GLY A 26 -21.23 14.49 -20.20
CA GLY A 26 -20.12 15.26 -19.63
C GLY A 26 -20.60 16.58 -19.01
N ALA A 27 -21.53 17.28 -19.65
CA ALA A 27 -22.09 18.52 -19.12
C ALA A 27 -23.05 18.25 -17.94
N PHE A 28 -22.97 19.08 -16.90
CA PHE A 28 -23.91 19.01 -15.79
C PHE A 28 -25.34 19.33 -16.28
N PRO A 29 -26.36 18.57 -15.86
CA PRO A 29 -27.74 18.82 -16.25
C PRO A 29 -28.26 20.12 -15.64
N THR A 30 -28.34 21.20 -16.42
CA THR A 30 -28.78 22.52 -15.93
C THR A 30 -30.20 22.52 -15.35
N THR A 31 -31.04 21.56 -15.73
CA THR A 31 -32.40 21.39 -15.19
C THR A 31 -32.44 20.61 -13.88
N ALA A 32 -31.31 20.14 -13.34
CA ALA A 32 -31.27 19.41 -12.07
C ALA A 32 -31.66 20.30 -10.88
N PHE A 33 -31.41 21.60 -10.95
CA PHE A 33 -31.87 22.58 -9.96
C PHE A 33 -32.47 23.79 -10.65
N SER A 34 -33.35 24.51 -9.94
CA SER A 34 -34.07 25.66 -10.51
C SER A 34 -33.19 26.90 -10.67
N LYS A 35 -32.17 27.06 -9.82
CA LYS A 35 -31.26 28.22 -9.77
C LYS A 35 -29.87 27.80 -9.32
N TYR A 36 -28.87 28.58 -9.72
CA TYR A 36 -27.45 28.37 -9.39
C TYR A 36 -26.78 29.71 -9.06
N TYR A 37 -25.78 29.67 -8.18
CA TYR A 37 -24.91 30.81 -7.88
C TYR A 37 -23.81 31.01 -8.92
N ASN A 38 -23.47 29.98 -9.69
CA ASN A 38 -22.50 30.01 -10.79
C ASN A 38 -23.06 29.35 -12.06
N GLU A 39 -22.32 29.42 -13.17
CA GLU A 39 -22.68 28.74 -14.42
C GLU A 39 -22.55 27.21 -14.25
N PRO A 40 -23.66 26.43 -14.23
CA PRO A 40 -23.61 25.00 -13.92
C PRO A 40 -22.88 24.17 -15.00
N THR A 41 -22.67 24.71 -16.20
CA THR A 41 -21.94 24.05 -17.29
C THR A 41 -20.43 24.33 -17.27
N ALA A 42 -19.94 25.18 -16.37
CA ALA A 42 -18.52 25.46 -16.24
C ALA A 42 -17.76 24.21 -15.77
N THR A 43 -16.76 23.78 -16.53
CA THR A 43 -15.97 22.58 -16.18
C THR A 43 -14.84 22.88 -15.19
N SER A 44 -14.46 24.15 -15.03
CA SER A 44 -13.38 24.60 -14.15
C SER A 44 -13.82 24.87 -12.72
N ALA A 45 -15.12 24.74 -12.41
CA ALA A 45 -15.68 25.01 -11.10
C ALA A 45 -16.73 23.96 -10.75
N GLN A 46 -16.84 23.62 -9.48
CA GLN A 46 -17.96 22.81 -9.01
C GLN A 46 -19.28 23.60 -9.12
N VAL A 47 -20.34 22.90 -9.47
CA VAL A 47 -21.70 23.45 -9.53
C VAL A 47 -22.18 23.86 -8.13
N GLN A 48 -22.72 25.08 -8.03
CA GLN A 48 -23.21 25.67 -6.77
C GLN A 48 -24.72 25.97 -6.91
N PRO A 49 -25.62 25.00 -6.65
CA PRO A 49 -27.06 25.21 -6.75
C PRO A 49 -27.58 26.12 -5.61
N VAL A 50 -28.68 26.83 -5.87
CA VAL A 50 -29.41 27.54 -4.82
C VAL A 50 -30.46 26.59 -4.23
N ILE A 51 -30.26 26.17 -2.98
CA ILE A 51 -31.09 25.18 -2.32
C ILE A 51 -31.97 25.86 -1.28
N SER A 52 -33.26 25.51 -1.28
CA SER A 52 -34.21 25.88 -0.25
C SER A 52 -34.60 24.63 0.51
N ASP A 53 -34.55 24.69 1.82
CA ASP A 53 -34.97 23.58 2.67
C ASP A 53 -36.50 23.53 2.78
N PRO A 54 -37.16 22.41 2.42
CA PRO A 54 -38.60 22.26 2.58
C PRO A 54 -39.04 22.16 4.05
N VAL A 55 -38.15 21.89 5.01
CA VAL A 55 -38.47 21.75 6.43
C VAL A 55 -38.38 23.09 7.17
N THR A 56 -37.25 23.78 7.08
CA THR A 56 -37.06 25.11 7.71
C THR A 56 -37.63 26.26 6.89
N HIS A 57 -37.85 26.05 5.58
CA HIS A 57 -38.24 27.07 4.61
C HIS A 57 -37.20 28.18 4.40
N GLU A 58 -35.94 27.93 4.75
CA GLU A 58 -34.83 28.84 4.54
C GLU A 58 -34.06 28.50 3.25
N ILE A 59 -33.25 29.46 2.76
CA ILE A 59 -32.36 29.27 1.61
C ILE A 59 -30.93 29.23 2.16
N TYR A 60 -30.21 28.15 1.88
CA TYR A 60 -28.84 28.00 2.32
C TYR A 60 -27.91 29.02 1.64
N PRO A 61 -27.02 29.69 2.40
CA PRO A 61 -26.14 30.72 1.88
C PRO A 61 -24.97 30.11 1.09
N LEU A 62 -24.52 30.79 0.03
CA LEU A 62 -23.36 30.36 -0.78
C LEU A 62 -22.10 30.13 0.06
N GLY A 63 -21.89 30.91 1.13
CA GLY A 63 -20.72 30.78 2.01
C GLY A 63 -20.61 29.41 2.69
N LEU A 64 -21.72 28.66 2.78
CA LEU A 64 -21.75 27.31 3.35
C LEU A 64 -21.02 26.30 2.45
N THR A 65 -21.12 26.48 1.13
CA THR A 65 -20.66 25.54 0.10
C THR A 65 -19.52 26.09 -0.77
N ASP A 66 -19.13 27.36 -0.58
CA ASP A 66 -18.09 28.00 -1.38
C ASP A 66 -16.72 27.30 -1.18
N PRO A 67 -16.14 26.71 -2.25
CA PRO A 67 -14.87 26.01 -2.16
C PRO A 67 -13.70 26.91 -1.76
N ASN A 68 -13.81 28.24 -1.88
CA ASN A 68 -12.72 29.18 -1.61
C ASN A 68 -12.76 29.80 -0.21
N ASN A 69 -13.89 29.69 0.49
CA ASN A 69 -14.12 30.37 1.77
C ASN A 69 -14.57 29.37 2.84
N ILE A 70 -13.76 28.33 3.06
CA ILE A 70 -14.05 27.28 4.03
C ILE A 70 -13.86 27.83 5.46
N PRO A 71 -14.86 27.71 6.35
CA PRO A 71 -14.73 28.12 7.74
C PRO A 71 -13.55 27.42 8.43
N THR A 72 -12.91 28.08 9.38
CA THR A 72 -11.81 27.50 10.17
C THR A 72 -12.21 27.18 11.61
N VAL A 73 -13.35 27.72 12.05
CA VAL A 73 -13.95 27.53 13.38
C VAL A 73 -15.45 27.73 13.21
N ASP A 74 -16.26 26.82 13.77
CA ASP A 74 -17.68 27.07 14.00
C ASP A 74 -17.88 27.81 15.33
N LYS A 75 -18.60 28.93 15.28
CA LYS A 75 -18.94 29.76 16.44
C LYS A 75 -20.44 29.96 16.61
N VAL A 76 -21.24 29.41 15.69
CA VAL A 76 -22.67 29.62 15.61
C VAL A 76 -23.37 28.52 16.40
N ASP A 77 -22.95 27.28 16.21
CA ASP A 77 -23.60 26.15 16.83
C ASP A 77 -23.32 26.03 18.34
N PRO A 78 -24.28 25.50 19.12
CA PRO A 78 -24.15 25.44 20.57
C PRO A 78 -23.20 24.32 21.01
N HIS A 79 -22.29 24.65 21.93
CA HIS A 79 -21.42 23.69 22.63
C HIS A 79 -21.85 23.57 24.10
N PRO A 80 -22.88 22.75 24.41
CA PRO A 80 -23.42 22.68 25.76
C PRO A 80 -22.41 22.07 26.73
N LEU A 81 -22.39 22.64 27.95
CA LEU A 81 -21.50 22.23 29.03
C LEU A 81 -22.32 22.02 30.33
N PRO A 82 -21.84 21.18 31.27
CA PRO A 82 -22.46 21.03 32.60
C PRO A 82 -22.43 22.35 33.46
N PRO A 83 -23.15 22.46 34.60
CA PRO A 83 -23.19 23.67 35.47
C PRO A 83 -22.00 23.80 36.48
N THR A 84 -21.63 25.00 37.01
CA THR A 84 -20.30 25.26 37.68
C THR A 84 -20.23 26.13 38.98
N ALA A 85 -19.09 26.06 39.69
CA ALA A 85 -18.54 26.94 40.75
C ALA A 85 -17.35 27.81 40.21
N PRO A 86 -16.61 28.67 40.99
CA PRO A 86 -15.58 29.59 40.47
C PRO A 86 -14.46 28.94 39.62
N PRO A 87 -14.41 29.17 38.29
CA PRO A 87 -13.68 28.29 37.35
C PRO A 87 -12.15 28.32 37.39
N SER A 88 -11.54 29.51 37.48
CA SER A 88 -10.10 29.70 37.22
C SER A 88 -9.19 29.00 38.22
N ARG A 89 -9.58 29.00 39.50
CA ARG A 89 -8.81 28.35 40.56
C ARG A 89 -8.83 26.83 40.45
N ILE A 90 -10.00 26.26 40.11
CA ILE A 90 -10.18 24.80 40.00
C ILE A 90 -9.29 24.26 38.88
N LEU A 91 -9.28 24.93 37.73
CA LEU A 91 -8.43 24.54 36.61
C LEU A 91 -6.93 24.56 36.96
N GLN A 92 -6.45 25.64 37.58
CA GLN A 92 -5.01 25.78 37.87
C GLN A 92 -4.50 24.66 38.79
N GLU A 93 -5.21 24.38 39.88
CA GLU A 93 -4.89 23.30 40.81
C GLU A 93 -4.96 21.93 40.10
N SER A 94 -5.97 21.71 39.25
CA SER A 94 -6.12 20.47 38.50
C SER A 94 -4.99 20.22 37.49
N ILE A 95 -4.54 21.25 36.75
CA ILE A 95 -3.40 21.13 35.82
C ILE A 95 -2.12 20.81 36.60
N GLN A 96 -1.91 21.43 37.75
CA GLN A 96 -0.75 21.12 38.59
C GLN A 96 -0.76 19.66 39.07
N GLN A 97 -1.92 19.13 39.46
CA GLN A 97 -2.06 17.72 39.85
C GLN A 97 -1.85 16.77 38.66
N LEU A 98 -2.33 17.11 37.47
CA LEU A 98 -2.10 16.36 36.24
C LEU A 98 -0.59 16.17 35.96
N HIS A 99 0.17 17.28 35.96
CA HIS A 99 1.63 17.19 35.77
C HIS A 99 2.31 16.39 36.89
N SER A 100 1.80 16.48 38.12
CA SER A 100 2.33 15.71 39.25
C SER A 100 2.12 14.20 39.09
N ILE A 101 0.97 13.76 38.55
CA ILE A 101 0.71 12.34 38.24
C ILE A 101 1.66 11.86 37.13
N ALA A 102 1.81 12.63 36.06
CA ALA A 102 2.64 12.27 34.92
C ALA A 102 4.14 12.10 35.29
N ALA A 103 4.64 12.90 36.23
CA ALA A 103 6.03 12.84 36.68
C ALA A 103 6.29 11.84 37.82
N ASN A 104 5.24 11.27 38.42
CA ASN A 104 5.39 10.42 39.61
C ASN A 104 5.78 8.98 39.23
N PRO A 105 6.93 8.46 39.71
CA PRO A 105 7.44 7.13 39.35
C PRO A 105 6.47 5.97 39.63
N PHE A 106 5.53 6.12 40.58
CA PHE A 106 4.52 5.11 40.86
C PHE A 106 3.54 4.93 39.69
N PHE A 107 3.17 6.02 39.02
CA PHE A 107 2.26 6.00 37.87
C PHE A 107 2.99 5.77 36.54
N VAL A 108 4.28 6.14 36.45
CA VAL A 108 5.10 5.93 35.24
C VAL A 108 5.16 4.43 34.83
N ASN A 109 5.08 3.52 35.79
CA ASN A 109 5.09 2.07 35.51
C ASN A 109 3.71 1.50 35.11
N SER A 110 2.65 2.31 35.16
CA SER A 110 1.30 1.92 34.73
C SER A 110 0.61 3.09 34.05
N THR A 111 0.76 3.16 32.72
CA THR A 111 0.10 4.16 31.87
C THR A 111 -1.41 4.20 32.07
N CYS A 112 -2.01 3.05 32.37
CA CYS A 112 -3.46 2.95 32.61
C CYS A 112 -3.87 3.63 33.92
N ALA A 113 -3.15 3.34 35.02
CA ALA A 113 -3.40 3.99 36.30
C ALA A 113 -3.17 5.52 36.22
N SER A 114 -2.13 5.93 35.48
CA SER A 114 -1.86 7.34 35.19
C SER A 114 -3.05 8.00 34.47
N CYS A 115 -3.56 7.37 33.41
CA CYS A 115 -4.69 7.87 32.63
C CYS A 115 -5.98 7.99 33.46
N GLN A 116 -6.37 6.93 34.18
CA GLN A 116 -7.60 6.95 34.99
C GLN A 116 -7.52 7.95 36.14
N ALA A 117 -6.35 8.09 36.79
CA ALA A 117 -6.15 9.09 37.83
C ALA A 117 -6.23 10.52 37.27
N ALA A 118 -5.63 10.78 36.11
CA ALA A 118 -5.69 12.07 35.44
C ALA A 118 -7.11 12.41 34.95
N LEU A 119 -7.84 11.44 34.39
CA LEU A 119 -9.25 11.64 34.03
C LEU A 119 -10.11 11.87 35.28
N SER A 120 -9.78 11.28 36.43
CA SER A 120 -10.50 11.53 37.70
C SER A 120 -10.35 12.99 38.14
N ILE A 121 -9.20 13.62 37.89
CA ILE A 121 -9.04 15.08 38.03
C ILE A 121 -9.89 15.81 36.99
N GLY A 122 -9.89 15.35 35.74
CA GLY A 122 -10.75 15.87 34.68
C GLY A 122 -12.23 15.87 35.04
N LYS A 123 -12.71 14.82 35.75
CA LYS A 123 -14.08 14.73 36.26
C LYS A 123 -14.40 15.83 37.28
N ILE A 124 -13.44 16.17 38.15
CA ILE A 124 -13.60 17.31 39.06
C ILE A 124 -13.74 18.61 38.28
N VAL A 125 -12.91 18.82 37.24
CA VAL A 125 -13.01 20.01 36.36
C VAL A 125 -14.36 20.02 35.63
N ALA A 126 -14.79 18.90 35.06
CA ALA A 126 -16.03 18.77 34.31
C ALA A 126 -17.29 18.99 35.17
N LEU A 127 -17.24 18.69 36.47
CA LEU A 127 -18.36 18.89 37.40
C LEU A 127 -18.34 20.27 38.07
N ALA A 128 -17.16 20.78 38.41
CA ALA A 128 -17.04 22.01 39.21
C ALA A 128 -16.71 23.25 38.37
N SER A 129 -16.13 23.07 37.19
CA SER A 129 -15.68 24.13 36.27
C SER A 129 -15.73 23.70 34.78
N PRO A 130 -16.82 23.14 34.25
CA PRO A 130 -16.89 22.60 32.88
C PRO A 130 -16.56 23.56 31.74
N SER A 131 -16.68 24.88 31.91
CA SER A 131 -16.15 25.85 30.91
C SER A 131 -14.65 25.70 30.65
N ASN A 132 -13.92 25.16 31.63
CA ASN A 132 -12.49 24.87 31.54
C ASN A 132 -12.21 23.39 31.22
N GLY A 133 -13.25 22.57 31.01
CA GLY A 133 -13.13 21.17 30.63
C GLY A 133 -12.32 20.98 29.34
N PRO A 134 -12.66 21.66 28.22
CA PRO A 134 -11.89 21.58 26.98
C PRO A 134 -10.40 21.93 27.18
N GLN A 135 -10.12 23.03 27.87
CA GLN A 135 -8.74 23.43 28.16
C GLN A 135 -7.99 22.36 28.98
N PHE A 136 -8.62 21.78 30.00
CA PHE A 136 -8.02 20.69 30.75
C PHE A 136 -7.75 19.47 29.86
N LEU A 137 -8.65 19.14 28.93
CA LEU A 137 -8.49 18.00 28.02
C LEU A 137 -7.36 18.20 27.00
N THR A 138 -7.20 19.43 26.52
CA THR A 138 -6.03 19.81 25.72
C THR A 138 -4.73 19.58 26.50
N GLU A 139 -4.65 20.05 27.75
CA GLU A 139 -3.46 19.84 28.61
C GLU A 139 -3.25 18.37 28.98
N PHE A 140 -4.33 17.63 29.24
CA PHE A 140 -4.31 16.18 29.45
C PHE A 140 -3.67 15.47 28.26
N CYS A 141 -4.14 15.77 27.04
CA CYS A 141 -3.62 15.18 25.81
C CYS A 141 -2.14 15.54 25.59
N ASN A 142 -1.77 16.82 25.73
CA ASN A 142 -0.39 17.28 25.58
C ASN A 142 0.56 16.68 26.62
N THR A 143 0.05 16.37 27.83
CA THR A 143 0.86 15.83 28.93
C THR A 143 1.05 14.32 28.82
N LEU A 144 0.00 13.57 28.46
CA LEU A 144 0.00 12.10 28.53
C LEU A 144 0.17 11.41 27.17
N THR A 145 0.07 12.13 26.07
CA THR A 145 0.20 11.58 24.71
C THR A 145 1.25 12.34 23.90
N THR A 146 1.59 11.81 22.71
CA THR A 146 2.51 12.46 21.76
C THR A 146 1.79 13.08 20.58
N SER A 147 0.49 13.41 20.70
CA SER A 147 -0.30 13.98 19.61
C SER A 147 0.00 15.47 19.40
N THR A 148 0.11 15.91 18.15
CA THR A 148 0.27 17.31 17.77
C THR A 148 -1.06 18.04 17.53
N THR A 149 -2.19 17.33 17.55
CA THR A 149 -3.52 17.88 17.23
C THR A 149 -4.38 18.14 18.46
N CYS A 150 -3.87 17.94 19.68
CA CYS A 150 -4.62 18.09 20.92
C CYS A 150 -5.38 19.43 21.04
N ASN A 151 -4.75 20.53 20.59
CA ASN A 151 -5.31 21.88 20.65
C ASN A 151 -6.47 22.12 19.67
N ILE A 152 -6.62 21.27 18.64
CA ILE A 152 -7.72 21.37 17.67
C ILE A 152 -8.80 20.34 18.04
N THR A 153 -8.39 19.11 18.36
CA THR A 153 -9.31 18.02 18.69
C THR A 153 -10.09 18.31 19.97
N TYR A 154 -9.44 18.75 21.05
CA TYR A 154 -10.07 18.92 22.36
C TYR A 154 -10.42 20.38 22.70
N ASP A 155 -10.32 21.29 21.73
CA ASP A 155 -10.87 22.64 21.86
C ASP A 155 -12.39 22.60 22.05
N VAL A 156 -12.96 23.72 22.52
CA VAL A 156 -14.41 23.87 22.65
C VAL A 156 -15.14 23.72 21.31
N SER A 157 -14.51 24.15 20.22
CA SER A 157 -15.02 24.07 18.84
C SER A 157 -14.74 22.71 18.18
N GLY A 158 -14.00 21.82 18.86
CA GLY A 158 -13.83 20.42 18.50
C GLY A 158 -14.67 19.52 19.42
N ILE A 159 -14.12 18.39 19.85
CA ILE A 159 -14.81 17.41 20.71
C ILE A 159 -14.66 17.69 22.22
N GLY A 160 -13.99 18.79 22.59
CA GLY A 160 -13.71 19.11 24.00
C GLY A 160 -14.96 19.26 24.85
N SER A 161 -16.03 19.84 24.30
CA SER A 161 -17.33 20.00 24.98
C SER A 161 -18.00 18.65 25.21
N VAL A 162 -18.05 17.79 24.18
CA VAL A 162 -18.58 16.42 24.25
C VAL A 162 -17.82 15.59 25.27
N LEU A 163 -16.49 15.55 25.20
CA LEU A 163 -15.69 14.76 26.13
C LEU A 163 -15.80 15.27 27.58
N THR A 164 -15.99 16.59 27.77
CA THR A 164 -16.29 17.14 29.10
C THR A 164 -17.62 16.58 29.65
N GLN A 165 -18.66 16.49 28.81
CA GLN A 165 -19.93 15.87 29.22
C GLN A 165 -19.77 14.39 29.56
N VAL A 166 -19.02 13.65 28.74
CA VAL A 166 -18.78 12.21 28.96
C VAL A 166 -18.02 11.99 30.27
N ILE A 167 -16.95 12.74 30.51
CA ILE A 167 -16.16 12.63 31.74
C ILE A 167 -16.98 13.01 32.99
N ALA A 168 -17.91 13.96 32.89
CA ALA A 168 -18.80 14.30 33.99
C ALA A 168 -19.71 13.11 34.39
N ASN A 169 -20.13 12.29 33.43
CA ASN A 169 -21.16 11.26 33.61
C ASN A 169 -20.61 9.82 33.70
N ALA A 170 -19.45 9.53 33.10
CA ALA A 170 -18.84 8.20 33.06
C ALA A 170 -18.21 7.78 34.40
N ASP A 171 -18.10 6.47 34.64
CA ASP A 171 -17.29 5.91 35.74
C ASP A 171 -15.79 5.92 35.38
N ILE A 172 -15.19 7.09 35.50
CA ILE A 172 -13.81 7.38 35.09
C ILE A 172 -12.75 6.60 35.88
N SER A 173 -13.04 6.20 37.12
CA SER A 173 -12.12 5.39 37.92
C SER A 173 -12.34 3.88 37.73
N GLY A 174 -13.42 3.48 37.04
CA GLY A 174 -13.80 2.10 36.81
C GLY A 174 -13.79 1.70 35.34
N TYR A 175 -14.82 0.94 34.93
CA TYR A 175 -14.88 0.27 33.63
C TYR A 175 -14.89 1.26 32.45
N ASP A 176 -15.69 2.32 32.55
CA ASP A 176 -15.83 3.35 31.52
C ASP A 176 -14.50 4.08 31.29
N GLY A 177 -13.84 4.51 32.38
CA GLY A 177 -12.54 5.18 32.30
C GLY A 177 -11.44 4.31 31.69
N GLN A 178 -11.42 3.01 32.00
CA GLN A 178 -10.49 2.07 31.36
C GLN A 178 -10.74 2.00 29.84
N ALA A 179 -12.01 1.93 29.42
CA ALA A 179 -12.39 1.89 28.01
C ALA A 179 -12.02 3.19 27.27
N ILE A 180 -12.28 4.36 27.86
CA ILE A 180 -11.90 5.67 27.31
C ILE A 180 -10.38 5.76 27.15
N CYS A 181 -9.63 5.41 28.20
CA CYS A 181 -8.17 5.39 28.19
C CYS A 181 -7.58 4.42 27.16
N GLN A 182 -8.24 3.28 26.93
CA GLN A 182 -7.82 2.33 25.91
C GLN A 182 -8.12 2.84 24.50
N ASN A 183 -9.36 3.29 24.24
CA ASN A 183 -9.81 3.61 22.89
C ASN A 183 -9.20 4.90 22.34
N PHE A 184 -9.25 6.00 23.10
CA PHE A 184 -8.90 7.33 22.59
C PHE A 184 -7.46 7.75 22.89
N PHE A 185 -6.83 7.10 23.87
CA PHE A 185 -5.47 7.46 24.31
C PHE A 185 -4.47 6.31 24.20
N SER A 186 -4.92 5.07 23.97
CA SER A 186 -4.05 3.88 23.94
C SER A 186 -3.21 3.68 25.21
N LEU A 187 -3.73 4.11 26.37
CA LEU A 187 -3.01 4.08 27.65
C LEU A 187 -3.43 2.91 28.56
N CYS A 188 -4.57 2.26 28.29
CA CYS A 188 -5.07 1.11 29.04
C CYS A 188 -5.21 -0.15 28.18
N PRO A 189 -5.12 -1.36 28.77
CA PRO A 189 -5.57 -2.56 28.10
C PRO A 189 -7.09 -2.55 27.93
N ALA A 190 -7.58 -3.22 26.88
CA ALA A 190 -9.02 -3.32 26.63
C ALA A 190 -9.73 -3.99 27.82
N PRO A 191 -10.83 -3.43 28.33
CA PRO A 191 -11.58 -4.07 29.40
C PRO A 191 -12.20 -5.40 28.93
N PRO A 192 -12.45 -6.34 29.86
CA PRO A 192 -13.14 -7.59 29.55
C PRO A 192 -14.57 -7.31 29.07
N THR A 193 -15.17 -8.23 28.33
CA THR A 193 -16.56 -8.08 27.88
C THR A 193 -17.53 -8.16 29.05
N ALA A 194 -18.50 -7.24 29.12
CA ALA A 194 -19.62 -7.33 30.05
C ALA A 194 -20.51 -8.54 29.69
N SER A 195 -21.06 -9.21 30.70
CA SER A 195 -22.00 -10.32 30.47
C SER A 195 -23.30 -9.80 29.88
N LEU A 196 -23.76 -10.42 28.80
CA LEU A 196 -25.04 -10.10 28.15
C LEU A 196 -26.12 -11.09 28.60
N ASP A 197 -27.18 -10.59 29.24
CA ASP A 197 -28.37 -11.37 29.59
C ASP A 197 -29.58 -10.90 28.75
N LEU A 198 -29.99 -11.74 27.80
CA LEU A 198 -31.12 -11.50 26.90
C LEU A 198 -32.40 -12.23 27.33
N SER A 199 -32.42 -12.88 28.50
CA SER A 199 -33.52 -13.77 28.91
C SER A 199 -34.89 -13.10 28.94
N ASN A 200 -34.95 -11.80 29.19
CA ASN A 200 -36.18 -10.99 29.24
C ASN A 200 -36.30 -9.99 28.08
N TRP A 201 -35.50 -10.14 27.02
CA TRP A 201 -35.51 -9.19 25.91
C TRP A 201 -36.64 -9.47 24.92
N PHE A 202 -37.00 -10.74 24.74
CA PHE A 202 -38.15 -11.15 23.95
C PHE A 202 -39.34 -11.45 24.87
N ALA A 203 -40.52 -10.98 24.49
CA ALA A 203 -41.74 -11.20 25.27
C ALA A 203 -42.19 -12.67 25.24
N LYS A 204 -41.79 -13.42 24.21
CA LYS A 204 -42.13 -14.84 24.03
C LYS A 204 -40.86 -15.66 23.81
N PRO A 205 -40.82 -16.92 24.27
CA PRO A 205 -39.72 -17.81 23.95
C PRO A 205 -39.71 -18.13 22.46
N LYS A 206 -38.52 -18.40 21.92
CA LYS A 206 -38.34 -18.86 20.54
C LYS A 206 -39.31 -20.03 20.25
N PRO A 207 -40.14 -19.95 19.18
CA PRO A 207 -41.11 -21.00 18.88
C PRO A 207 -40.46 -22.39 18.72
N SER A 208 -41.09 -23.41 19.29
CA SER A 208 -40.69 -24.81 19.18
C SER A 208 -41.94 -25.70 18.99
N PRO A 209 -42.14 -26.30 17.80
CA PRO A 209 -41.29 -26.23 16.60
C PRO A 209 -41.29 -24.83 15.96
N LEU A 210 -40.29 -24.56 15.12
CA LEU A 210 -40.25 -23.34 14.31
C LEU A 210 -41.47 -23.25 13.37
N PRO A 211 -41.98 -22.04 13.06
CA PRO A 211 -43.04 -21.88 12.09
C PRO A 211 -42.64 -22.43 10.71
N PRO A 212 -43.59 -22.92 9.89
CA PRO A 212 -43.31 -23.35 8.53
C PRO A 212 -42.63 -22.24 7.71
N LEU A 213 -41.61 -22.61 6.93
CA LEU A 213 -40.92 -21.67 6.04
C LEU A 213 -41.90 -21.16 4.97
N LYS A 214 -41.93 -19.83 4.80
CA LYS A 214 -42.70 -19.19 3.73
C LYS A 214 -42.14 -19.65 2.38
N GLN A 215 -43.04 -20.03 1.47
CA GLN A 215 -42.65 -20.51 0.15
C GLN A 215 -42.30 -19.34 -0.76
N ARG A 216 -41.26 -19.51 -1.56
CA ARG A 216 -40.85 -18.54 -2.57
C ARG A 216 -41.92 -18.41 -3.64
N SER A 217 -42.13 -17.18 -4.08
CA SER A 217 -43.09 -16.87 -5.15
C SER A 217 -42.57 -17.23 -6.54
N GLY A 218 -41.24 -17.24 -6.71
CA GLY A 218 -40.58 -17.33 -8.01
C GLY A 218 -40.58 -16.01 -8.81
N LYS A 219 -41.18 -14.94 -8.28
CA LYS A 219 -41.12 -13.59 -8.85
C LYS A 219 -40.05 -12.78 -8.12
N ARG A 220 -39.18 -12.08 -8.87
CA ARG A 220 -38.10 -11.28 -8.30
C ARG A 220 -38.41 -9.78 -8.37
N LEU A 221 -38.09 -9.08 -7.29
CA LEU A 221 -38.17 -7.62 -7.14
C LEU A 221 -36.75 -7.04 -7.27
N THR A 222 -36.62 -5.88 -7.89
CA THR A 222 -35.35 -5.15 -8.02
C THR A 222 -35.24 -4.11 -6.92
N VAL A 223 -34.18 -4.18 -6.12
CA VAL A 223 -33.96 -3.35 -4.93
C VAL A 223 -32.58 -2.71 -4.99
N LEU A 224 -32.51 -1.39 -4.85
CA LEU A 224 -31.25 -0.64 -4.91
C LEU A 224 -30.64 -0.47 -3.51
N HIS A 225 -29.32 -0.52 -3.43
CA HIS A 225 -28.53 -0.17 -2.26
C HIS A 225 -27.45 0.85 -2.64
N ILE A 226 -27.61 2.06 -2.12
CA ILE A 226 -26.61 3.13 -2.18
C ILE A 226 -26.06 3.32 -0.77
N SER A 227 -24.76 3.58 -0.64
CA SER A 227 -24.13 3.89 0.64
C SER A 227 -22.99 4.90 0.45
N ASP A 228 -22.66 5.65 1.50
CA ASP A 228 -21.45 6.46 1.62
C ASP A 228 -21.26 7.37 0.39
N VAL A 229 -22.22 8.28 0.18
CA VAL A 229 -22.16 9.25 -0.92
C VAL A 229 -21.09 10.28 -0.65
N HIS A 230 -20.99 10.74 0.60
CA HIS A 230 -20.09 11.81 1.02
C HIS A 230 -20.06 12.93 -0.02
N LEU A 231 -21.20 13.60 -0.19
CA LEU A 231 -21.25 14.78 -1.02
C LEU A 231 -20.30 15.81 -0.43
N ASP A 232 -19.41 16.33 -1.28
CA ASP A 232 -18.53 17.44 -0.97
C ASP A 232 -18.99 18.70 -1.73
N PRO A 233 -19.88 19.53 -1.16
CA PRO A 233 -20.30 20.80 -1.74
C PRO A 233 -19.15 21.81 -1.94
N ARG A 234 -18.01 21.60 -1.26
CA ARG A 234 -16.83 22.47 -1.27
C ARG A 234 -15.66 21.91 -2.09
N TYR A 235 -15.88 20.83 -2.84
CA TYR A 235 -14.92 20.30 -3.81
C TYR A 235 -14.46 21.40 -4.78
N ALA A 236 -13.15 21.51 -4.96
CA ALA A 236 -12.51 22.51 -5.81
C ALA A 236 -11.84 21.84 -7.01
N THR A 237 -12.47 21.91 -8.19
CA THR A 237 -11.88 21.39 -9.44
C THR A 237 -10.52 22.03 -9.72
N GLY A 238 -9.53 21.20 -10.04
CA GLY A 238 -8.15 21.62 -10.32
C GLY A 238 -7.26 21.83 -9.09
N SER A 239 -7.80 21.77 -7.86
CA SER A 239 -7.03 21.83 -6.61
C SER A 239 -6.18 20.57 -6.37
N GLU A 240 -5.45 20.51 -5.25
CA GLU A 240 -4.57 19.37 -4.94
C GLU A 240 -5.36 18.11 -4.57
N ALA A 241 -5.19 17.05 -5.37
CA ALA A 241 -5.79 15.74 -5.17
C ALA A 241 -4.86 14.74 -4.44
N ASN A 242 -3.59 15.09 -4.22
CA ASN A 242 -2.61 14.26 -3.49
C ASN A 242 -2.06 15.02 -2.27
N CYS A 243 -2.96 15.40 -1.37
CA CYS A 243 -2.60 16.04 -0.11
C CYS A 243 -2.22 14.98 0.95
N THR A 244 -1.58 15.37 2.05
CA THR A 244 -1.08 14.42 3.06
C THR A 244 -1.90 14.39 4.35
N SER A 245 -3.02 15.11 4.43
CA SER A 245 -3.83 15.19 5.66
C SER A 245 -5.27 15.66 5.41
N GLY A 246 -6.24 14.91 5.94
CA GLY A 246 -7.68 15.14 5.77
C GLY A 246 -8.13 14.95 4.31
N THR A 247 -9.37 15.35 4.00
CA THR A 247 -9.92 15.29 2.64
C THR A 247 -9.17 16.23 1.71
N CYS A 248 -8.70 15.72 0.57
CA CYS A 248 -8.05 16.50 -0.48
C CYS A 248 -9.09 17.16 -1.40
N CYS A 249 -8.66 17.67 -2.55
CA CYS A 249 -9.51 18.35 -3.54
C CYS A 249 -10.24 19.59 -2.99
N ARG A 250 -9.62 20.28 -2.03
CA ARG A 250 -10.11 21.56 -1.47
C ARG A 250 -9.10 22.67 -1.73
N SER A 251 -9.57 23.91 -1.82
CA SER A 251 -8.69 25.07 -2.05
C SER A 251 -7.72 25.34 -0.90
N ASN A 252 -8.08 24.93 0.33
CA ASN A 252 -7.28 25.10 1.54
C ASN A 252 -6.32 23.91 1.80
N LYS A 253 -6.17 23.00 0.84
CA LYS A 253 -5.28 21.83 0.93
C LYS A 253 -4.16 21.92 -0.09
N SER A 254 -2.98 21.48 0.32
CA SER A 254 -1.79 21.40 -0.52
C SER A 254 -0.95 20.19 -0.11
N ASN A 255 -0.07 19.72 -1.00
CA ASN A 255 0.95 18.77 -0.61
C ASN A 255 2.08 19.52 0.13
N PRO A 256 2.51 19.10 1.34
CA PRO A 256 3.59 19.78 2.07
C PRO A 256 4.92 19.84 1.31
N SER A 257 5.15 18.90 0.39
CA SER A 257 6.33 18.89 -0.49
C SER A 257 6.24 19.94 -1.60
N SER A 258 5.04 20.47 -1.87
CA SER A 258 4.79 21.50 -2.87
C SER A 258 3.68 22.48 -2.43
N PRO A 259 3.89 23.28 -1.36
CA PRO A 259 2.82 24.12 -0.81
C PRO A 259 2.30 25.20 -1.77
N SER A 260 3.11 25.58 -2.76
CA SER A 260 2.82 26.64 -3.74
C SER A 260 2.39 26.14 -5.12
N SER A 261 2.33 24.82 -5.34
CA SER A 261 1.96 24.25 -6.65
C SER A 261 1.24 22.91 -6.50
N VAL A 262 0.23 22.71 -7.34
CA VAL A 262 -0.55 21.46 -7.39
C VAL A 262 0.28 20.38 -8.08
N LEU A 263 0.48 19.25 -7.41
CA LEU A 263 1.16 18.07 -7.96
C LEU A 263 0.20 17.16 -8.72
N ALA A 264 -1.01 16.96 -8.17
CA ALA A 264 -2.08 16.21 -8.82
C ALA A 264 -3.35 17.07 -8.86
N HIS A 265 -3.83 17.40 -10.05
CA HIS A 265 -5.04 18.19 -10.21
C HIS A 265 -6.29 17.35 -9.93
N ALA A 266 -7.17 17.87 -9.08
CA ALA A 266 -8.49 17.35 -8.76
C ALA A 266 -9.41 17.36 -10.01
N PRO A 267 -9.76 16.19 -10.57
CA PRO A 267 -10.63 16.10 -11.73
C PRO A 267 -12.06 16.52 -11.40
N ARG A 268 -12.82 16.99 -12.37
CA ARG A 268 -14.21 17.46 -12.14
C ARG A 268 -15.14 16.40 -11.52
N PHE A 269 -14.87 15.12 -11.74
CA PHE A 269 -15.68 14.01 -11.26
C PHE A 269 -15.07 13.29 -10.04
N GLY A 270 -14.04 13.84 -9.41
CA GLY A 270 -13.46 13.26 -8.19
C GLY A 270 -12.11 12.58 -8.40
N ALA A 271 -11.50 12.18 -7.29
CA ALA A 271 -10.23 11.47 -7.23
C ALA A 271 -10.18 10.58 -5.99
N TYR A 272 -9.27 9.61 -5.95
CA TYR A 272 -9.20 8.60 -4.89
C TYR A 272 -8.96 9.11 -3.45
N GLN A 273 -8.46 10.32 -3.25
CA GLN A 273 -8.28 10.92 -1.91
C GLN A 273 -9.33 11.99 -1.60
N CYS A 274 -10.43 12.00 -2.34
CA CYS A 274 -11.41 13.06 -2.31
C CYS A 274 -12.82 12.51 -2.24
N ASP A 275 -13.68 13.23 -1.53
CA ASP A 275 -15.10 12.97 -1.48
C ASP A 275 -15.81 13.39 -2.78
N SER A 276 -17.09 13.01 -2.90
CA SER A 276 -17.83 13.09 -4.15
C SER A 276 -18.20 14.52 -4.51
N PRO A 277 -17.70 15.10 -5.62
CA PRO A 277 -18.28 16.34 -6.13
C PRO A 277 -19.71 16.11 -6.63
N LEU A 278 -20.52 17.16 -6.65
CA LEU A 278 -21.92 17.09 -7.10
C LEU A 278 -22.05 16.53 -8.54
N SER A 279 -21.04 16.80 -9.39
CA SER A 279 -20.96 16.26 -10.76
C SER A 279 -20.88 14.73 -10.79
N LEU A 280 -20.14 14.10 -9.86
CA LEU A 280 -20.04 12.64 -9.76
C LEU A 280 -21.36 12.04 -9.27
N VAL A 281 -21.95 12.65 -8.22
CA VAL A 281 -23.25 12.24 -7.67
C VAL A 281 -24.32 12.24 -8.76
N MET A 282 -24.45 13.33 -9.52
CA MET A 282 -25.41 13.40 -10.61
C MET A 282 -25.14 12.38 -11.73
N SER A 283 -23.87 12.14 -12.06
CA SER A 283 -23.49 11.17 -13.10
C SER A 283 -23.92 9.75 -12.73
N GLY A 284 -23.72 9.34 -11.47
CA GLY A 284 -24.15 8.01 -11.01
C GLY A 284 -25.66 7.90 -10.85
N LEU A 285 -26.33 8.92 -10.31
CA LEU A 285 -27.80 8.92 -10.19
C LEU A 285 -28.50 8.86 -11.57
N GLN A 286 -27.93 9.46 -12.61
CA GLN A 286 -28.43 9.33 -13.98
C GLN A 286 -28.18 7.94 -14.58
N ALA A 287 -27.12 7.25 -14.15
CA ALA A 287 -26.74 5.94 -14.67
C ALA A 287 -27.59 4.81 -14.08
N ILE A 288 -28.00 4.93 -12.81
CA ILE A 288 -28.67 3.86 -12.07
C ILE A 288 -29.94 3.35 -12.78
N PRO A 289 -31.01 4.15 -13.01
CA PRO A 289 -32.26 3.60 -13.55
C PRO A 289 -32.13 2.95 -14.95
N PRO A 290 -31.36 3.52 -15.91
CA PRO A 290 -31.09 2.85 -17.19
C PRO A 290 -30.35 1.52 -17.06
N LEU A 291 -29.31 1.46 -16.21
CA LEU A 291 -28.49 0.24 -16.03
C LEU A 291 -29.29 -0.90 -15.40
N THR A 292 -30.26 -0.57 -14.57
CA THR A 292 -31.04 -1.53 -13.78
C THR A 292 -32.40 -1.86 -14.40
N GLY A 293 -32.74 -1.23 -15.53
CA GLY A 293 -34.02 -1.40 -16.20
C GLY A 293 -35.21 -0.85 -15.40
N THR A 294 -34.98 0.13 -14.51
CA THR A 294 -36.00 0.71 -13.64
C THR A 294 -36.42 2.13 -14.02
N LEU A 295 -35.94 2.65 -15.17
CA LEU A 295 -36.26 4.00 -15.64
C LEU A 295 -37.76 4.31 -15.69
N ASP A 296 -38.59 3.36 -16.17
CA ASP A 296 -40.04 3.55 -16.33
C ASP A 296 -40.86 3.02 -15.14
N THR A 297 -40.32 2.08 -14.37
CA THR A 297 -41.06 1.36 -13.31
C THR A 297 -40.68 1.77 -11.90
N GLY A 298 -39.52 2.40 -11.71
CA GLY A 298 -38.87 2.57 -10.42
C GLY A 298 -38.38 1.25 -9.81
N PHE A 299 -37.69 1.35 -8.69
CA PHE A 299 -37.34 0.20 -7.84
C PHE A 299 -38.53 -0.21 -6.97
N ALA A 300 -38.58 -1.48 -6.54
CA ALA A 300 -39.60 -1.93 -5.59
C ALA A 300 -39.46 -1.21 -4.23
N TRP A 301 -38.20 -0.96 -3.85
CA TRP A 301 -37.74 0.03 -2.87
C TRP A 301 -36.23 0.22 -3.04
N SER A 302 -35.69 1.20 -2.35
CA SER A 302 -34.26 1.41 -2.20
C SER A 302 -33.90 1.47 -0.72
N ILE A 303 -32.67 1.09 -0.39
CA ILE A 303 -32.06 1.35 0.91
C ILE A 303 -30.89 2.31 0.72
N TYR A 304 -30.77 3.26 1.65
CA TYR A 304 -29.63 4.17 1.71
C TYR A 304 -29.00 4.11 3.11
N THR A 305 -27.80 3.59 3.21
CA THR A 305 -27.18 3.25 4.50
C THR A 305 -26.35 4.37 5.10
N GLY A 306 -26.66 5.64 4.82
CA GLY A 306 -26.07 6.81 5.51
C GLY A 306 -24.75 7.31 4.89
N ASP A 307 -24.14 8.27 5.58
CA ASP A 307 -22.93 9.01 5.21
C ASP A 307 -23.11 9.86 3.94
N LEU A 308 -23.91 10.90 4.13
CA LEU A 308 -24.25 11.98 3.21
C LEU A 308 -23.14 13.03 3.16
N VAL A 309 -22.53 13.32 4.30
CA VAL A 309 -21.63 14.47 4.54
C VAL A 309 -20.18 14.10 4.26
N SER A 310 -19.41 14.99 3.63
CA SER A 310 -17.96 14.80 3.41
C SER A 310 -17.13 14.69 4.71
N HIS A 311 -15.90 14.18 4.61
CA HIS A 311 -14.97 13.95 5.71
C HIS A 311 -14.28 15.24 6.22
N ASP A 312 -15.05 16.31 6.43
CA ASP A 312 -14.56 17.56 6.99
C ASP A 312 -14.25 17.38 8.48
N PRO A 313 -13.19 18.01 9.01
CA PRO A 313 -12.96 18.03 10.45
C PRO A 313 -14.06 18.86 11.16
N ASP A 314 -14.37 18.53 12.41
CA ASP A 314 -15.43 19.18 13.21
C ASP A 314 -15.42 20.72 13.12
N ASN A 315 -14.25 21.36 13.14
CA ASN A 315 -14.14 22.82 13.09
C ASN A 315 -14.51 23.44 11.72
N GLN A 316 -14.78 22.63 10.72
CA GLN A 316 -15.25 23.00 9.38
C GLN A 316 -16.68 22.51 9.11
N LEU A 317 -17.24 21.68 10.00
CA LEU A 317 -18.64 21.25 9.97
C LEU A 317 -19.53 22.25 10.72
N SER A 318 -20.84 22.14 10.48
CA SER A 318 -21.90 22.82 11.22
C SER A 318 -23.22 22.06 11.01
N ARG A 319 -24.24 22.32 11.82
CA ARG A 319 -25.59 21.76 11.64
C ARG A 319 -26.15 22.09 10.26
N GLU A 320 -26.07 23.36 9.88
CA GLU A 320 -26.56 23.85 8.58
C GLU A 320 -25.87 23.15 7.39
N TYR A 321 -24.57 22.81 7.52
CA TYR A 321 -23.85 22.07 6.47
C TYR A 321 -24.37 20.63 6.33
N VAL A 322 -24.67 19.97 7.45
CA VAL A 322 -25.29 18.63 7.46
C VAL A 322 -26.69 18.70 6.85
N GLU A 323 -27.55 19.62 7.32
CA GLU A 323 -28.92 19.82 6.81
C GLU A 323 -28.92 20.10 5.30
N TYR A 324 -27.98 20.91 4.80
CA TYR A 324 -27.81 21.15 3.36
C TYR A 324 -27.60 19.85 2.58
N THR A 325 -26.69 18.98 3.03
CA THR A 325 -26.41 17.72 2.32
C THR A 325 -27.58 16.75 2.37
N GLU A 326 -28.30 16.69 3.49
CA GLU A 326 -29.53 15.90 3.65
C GLU A 326 -30.60 16.36 2.67
N THR A 327 -30.88 17.67 2.62
CA THR A 327 -31.86 18.25 1.69
C THR A 327 -31.50 17.93 0.24
N VAL A 328 -30.23 18.13 -0.15
CA VAL A 328 -29.80 17.94 -1.54
C VAL A 328 -29.90 16.47 -1.97
N LEU A 329 -29.36 15.55 -1.17
CA LEU A 329 -29.27 14.15 -1.58
C LEU A 329 -30.62 13.46 -1.57
N TYR A 330 -31.49 13.74 -0.59
CA TYR A 330 -32.82 13.13 -0.55
C TYR A 330 -33.74 13.64 -1.67
N ASP A 331 -33.72 14.94 -1.97
CA ASP A 331 -34.44 15.49 -3.12
C ASP A 331 -33.93 14.87 -4.44
N LEU A 332 -32.61 14.74 -4.60
CA LEU A 332 -32.03 14.08 -5.77
C LEU A 332 -32.47 12.61 -5.87
N PHE A 333 -32.40 11.84 -4.78
CA PHE A 333 -32.83 10.44 -4.78
C PHE A 333 -34.30 10.30 -5.19
N LYS A 334 -35.19 11.13 -4.64
CA LYS A 334 -36.62 11.14 -5.03
C LYS A 334 -36.76 11.37 -6.53
N ARG A 335 -36.07 12.39 -7.06
CA ARG A 335 -36.24 12.82 -8.45
C ARG A 335 -35.61 11.87 -9.47
N THR A 336 -34.54 11.17 -9.11
CA THR A 336 -33.79 10.33 -10.07
C THR A 336 -34.12 8.84 -9.98
N LEU A 337 -34.50 8.30 -8.81
CA LEU A 337 -34.67 6.84 -8.62
C LEU A 337 -36.09 6.32 -8.92
N GLY A 338 -37.05 7.21 -9.12
CA GLY A 338 -38.43 6.87 -9.49
C GLY A 338 -39.39 6.81 -8.30
N SER A 339 -40.48 6.05 -8.45
CA SER A 339 -41.64 6.08 -7.53
C SER A 339 -41.50 5.22 -6.26
N GLY A 340 -40.51 4.32 -6.19
CA GLY A 340 -40.28 3.47 -5.02
C GLY A 340 -39.75 4.28 -3.82
N PRO A 341 -40.09 3.89 -2.58
CA PRO A 341 -39.58 4.58 -1.40
C PRO A 341 -38.08 4.31 -1.20
N VAL A 342 -37.37 5.31 -0.68
CA VAL A 342 -35.98 5.17 -0.21
C VAL A 342 -36.00 5.10 1.31
N TYR A 343 -35.63 3.95 1.86
CA TYR A 343 -35.49 3.79 3.31
C TYR A 343 -34.05 4.09 3.71
N ALA A 344 -33.86 5.24 4.35
CA ALA A 344 -32.56 5.72 4.79
C ALA A 344 -32.28 5.39 6.27
N THR A 345 -31.00 5.34 6.62
CA THR A 345 -30.49 5.37 7.99
C THR A 345 -29.44 6.47 8.13
N MET A 346 -29.18 6.88 9.36
CA MET A 346 -28.12 7.84 9.70
C MET A 346 -26.76 7.14 9.68
N GLY A 347 -25.76 7.78 9.08
CA GLY A 347 -24.34 7.43 9.15
C GLY A 347 -23.57 8.16 10.24
N ASN A 348 -22.29 7.86 10.39
CA ASN A 348 -21.46 8.52 11.41
C ASN A 348 -21.01 9.92 10.99
N HIS A 349 -21.04 10.26 9.69
CA HIS A 349 -20.79 11.61 9.20
C HIS A 349 -22.03 12.51 9.21
N ASP A 350 -23.22 11.93 9.40
CA ASP A 350 -24.50 12.64 9.27
C ASP A 350 -24.88 13.40 10.55
N SER A 351 -23.92 13.85 11.36
CA SER A 351 -24.18 14.58 12.60
C SER A 351 -23.09 15.62 12.86
N TYR A 352 -23.44 16.64 13.65
CA TYR A 352 -22.51 17.63 14.16
C TYR A 352 -22.60 17.73 15.69
N ASN A 353 -21.52 17.46 16.44
CA ASN A 353 -20.20 16.98 16.02
C ASN A 353 -20.24 15.56 15.41
N GLN A 354 -19.26 15.23 14.56
CA GLN A 354 -19.22 13.98 13.82
C GLN A 354 -19.32 12.75 14.75
N ALA A 355 -20.10 11.76 14.34
CA ALA A 355 -20.31 10.46 14.97
C ALA A 355 -20.94 10.49 16.38
N GLN A 356 -21.34 11.66 16.89
CA GLN A 356 -21.82 11.78 18.25
C GLN A 356 -23.33 11.68 18.35
N ASP A 357 -23.79 10.79 19.23
CA ASP A 357 -25.20 10.66 19.59
C ASP A 357 -25.30 10.45 21.11
N ALA A 358 -25.96 11.37 21.80
CA ALA A 358 -26.09 11.35 23.25
C ALA A 358 -27.30 10.53 23.70
N PRO A 359 -27.16 9.56 24.62
CA PRO A 359 -28.27 8.76 25.09
C PRO A 359 -29.24 9.59 25.94
N GLN A 360 -30.54 9.31 25.79
CA GLN A 360 -31.61 9.98 26.53
C GLN A 360 -31.48 9.84 28.06
N THR A 361 -30.76 8.82 28.52
CA THR A 361 -30.45 8.58 29.94
C THR A 361 -29.66 9.72 30.60
N LEU A 362 -29.00 10.59 29.82
CA LEU A 362 -28.37 11.82 30.34
C LEU A 362 -29.37 12.84 30.88
N GLY A 363 -30.62 12.81 30.40
CA GLY A 363 -31.68 13.73 30.78
C GLY A 363 -31.46 15.19 30.36
N GLY A 364 -32.50 16.00 30.60
CA GLY A 364 -32.45 17.46 30.40
C GLY A 364 -32.16 17.88 28.96
N GLN A 365 -31.38 18.95 28.81
CA GLN A 365 -30.99 19.48 27.49
C GLN A 365 -29.90 18.64 26.81
N LEU A 366 -29.02 17.99 27.57
CA LEU A 366 -27.94 17.17 27.00
C LEU A 366 -28.50 15.95 26.27
N ALA A 367 -29.57 15.35 26.77
CA ALA A 367 -30.29 14.27 26.09
C ALA A 367 -30.94 14.69 24.76
N LYS A 368 -31.18 15.99 24.54
CA LYS A 368 -31.87 16.53 23.35
C LYS A 368 -30.94 17.27 22.40
N GLN A 369 -29.64 17.29 22.67
CA GLN A 369 -28.71 18.17 21.96
C GLN A 369 -28.56 17.84 20.46
N PHE A 370 -28.87 16.60 20.07
CA PHE A 370 -28.88 16.10 18.69
C PHE A 370 -30.27 15.99 18.07
N SER A 371 -31.35 16.36 18.80
CA SER A 371 -32.72 16.21 18.30
C SER A 371 -33.00 17.02 17.03
N TRP A 372 -32.29 18.14 16.81
CA TRP A 372 -32.39 18.94 15.58
C TRP A 372 -32.23 18.06 14.32
N ASN A 373 -31.30 17.11 14.37
CA ASN A 373 -30.96 16.25 13.26
C ASN A 373 -32.04 15.18 13.03
N TYR A 374 -32.43 14.46 14.09
CA TYR A 374 -33.50 13.45 14.00
C TYR A 374 -34.83 14.08 13.53
N ASP A 375 -35.12 15.30 13.99
CA ASP A 375 -36.29 16.06 13.59
C ASP A 375 -36.22 16.47 12.11
N HIS A 376 -35.07 16.93 11.63
CA HIS A 376 -34.86 17.33 10.23
C HIS A 376 -34.92 16.13 9.28
N LEU A 377 -34.12 15.07 9.53
CA LEU A 377 -34.11 13.82 8.75
C LEU A 377 -35.50 13.20 8.63
N SER A 378 -36.18 13.00 9.76
CA SER A 378 -37.50 12.38 9.77
C SER A 378 -38.56 13.23 9.04
N SER A 379 -38.41 14.56 9.08
CA SER A 379 -39.29 15.48 8.33
C SER A 379 -39.00 15.45 6.83
N LEU A 380 -37.73 15.33 6.41
CA LEU A 380 -37.38 15.12 5.00
C LEU A 380 -37.87 13.77 4.49
N TRP A 381 -37.68 12.68 5.23
CA TRP A 381 -38.20 11.36 4.85
C TRP A 381 -39.73 11.33 4.76
N GLN A 382 -40.41 12.14 5.57
CA GLN A 382 -41.85 12.35 5.45
C GLN A 382 -42.21 13.19 4.22
N HIS A 383 -41.48 14.29 3.99
CA HIS A 383 -41.67 15.19 2.85
C HIS A 383 -41.57 14.45 1.51
N GLU A 384 -40.63 13.50 1.41
CA GLU A 384 -40.41 12.69 0.22
C GLU A 384 -41.39 11.51 0.08
N ASP A 385 -42.43 11.43 0.93
CA ASP A 385 -43.42 10.35 0.99
C ASP A 385 -42.82 8.95 1.24
N TRP A 386 -41.66 8.85 1.90
CA TRP A 386 -41.03 7.56 2.19
C TRP A 386 -41.51 6.96 3.51
N LEU A 387 -41.79 7.81 4.50
CA LEU A 387 -42.23 7.38 5.83
C LEU A 387 -43.63 7.90 6.18
N PRO A 388 -44.52 7.04 6.71
CA PRO A 388 -45.77 7.50 7.29
C PRO A 388 -45.52 8.23 8.62
N ALA A 389 -46.48 9.05 9.06
CA ALA A 389 -46.38 9.82 10.29
C ALA A 389 -46.02 8.96 11.53
N SER A 390 -46.49 7.70 11.61
CA SER A 390 -46.13 6.82 12.72
C SER A 390 -44.65 6.44 12.76
N ALA A 391 -44.02 6.24 11.60
CA ALA A 391 -42.58 5.93 11.52
C ALA A 391 -41.73 7.17 11.81
N VAL A 392 -42.23 8.36 11.44
CA VAL A 392 -41.61 9.66 11.77
C VAL A 392 -41.56 9.88 13.29
N GLU A 393 -42.65 9.60 13.99
CA GLU A 393 -42.68 9.70 15.46
C GLU A 393 -41.71 8.70 16.13
N LEU A 394 -41.58 7.49 15.57
CA LEU A 394 -40.56 6.53 16.03
C LEU A 394 -39.15 7.09 15.81
N ALA A 395 -38.85 7.63 14.62
CA ALA A 395 -37.56 8.23 14.31
C ALA A 395 -37.18 9.33 15.32
N ARG A 396 -38.11 10.25 15.64
CA ARG A 396 -37.88 11.30 16.64
C ARG A 396 -37.64 10.74 18.04
N ALA A 397 -38.35 9.68 18.41
CA ALA A 397 -38.25 9.06 19.73
C ALA A 397 -36.99 8.19 19.90
N HIS A 398 -36.45 7.62 18.81
CA HIS A 398 -35.38 6.63 18.84
C HIS A 398 -34.15 7.06 18.03
N TYR A 399 -33.69 8.30 18.21
CA TYR A 399 -32.41 8.80 17.67
C TYR A 399 -32.28 8.68 16.14
N GLY A 400 -33.38 8.86 15.40
CA GLY A 400 -33.47 8.65 13.95
C GLY A 400 -33.78 7.21 13.54
N GLY A 401 -33.81 6.25 14.47
CA GLY A 401 -34.21 4.86 14.22
C GLY A 401 -35.72 4.70 14.13
N TYR A 402 -36.21 3.87 13.20
CA TYR A 402 -37.64 3.70 12.96
C TYR A 402 -37.98 2.29 12.48
N MET A 403 -39.27 1.96 12.54
CA MET A 403 -39.83 0.81 11.84
C MET A 403 -40.94 1.28 10.90
N VAL A 404 -40.94 0.77 9.67
CA VAL A 404 -42.04 0.95 8.72
C VAL A 404 -42.53 -0.40 8.21
N LYS A 405 -43.82 -0.66 8.42
CA LYS A 405 -44.51 -1.85 7.92
C LYS A 405 -45.10 -1.58 6.55
N ARG A 406 -44.70 -2.39 5.57
CA ARG A 406 -45.24 -2.36 4.20
C ARG A 406 -46.48 -3.25 4.08
N GLY A 407 -47.29 -2.98 3.06
CA GLY A 407 -48.53 -3.74 2.79
C GLY A 407 -48.30 -5.18 2.29
N ASP A 408 -47.08 -5.53 1.92
CA ASP A 408 -46.67 -6.85 1.41
C ASP A 408 -46.16 -7.81 2.52
N GLY A 409 -46.15 -7.35 3.79
CA GLY A 409 -45.69 -8.13 4.93
C GLY A 409 -44.18 -8.07 5.18
N LEU A 410 -43.48 -7.10 4.57
CA LEU A 410 -42.11 -6.71 4.93
C LEU A 410 -42.14 -5.54 5.93
N ARG A 411 -41.30 -5.61 6.96
CA ARG A 411 -40.94 -4.47 7.82
C ARG A 411 -39.51 -4.06 7.52
N ILE A 412 -39.28 -2.76 7.39
CA ILE A 412 -37.94 -2.18 7.40
C ILE A 412 -37.70 -1.58 8.77
N ILE A 413 -36.62 -1.98 9.42
CA ILE A 413 -36.19 -1.43 10.72
C ILE A 413 -34.86 -0.71 10.47
N SER A 414 -34.84 0.59 10.69
CA SER A 414 -33.65 1.43 10.62
C SER A 414 -33.10 1.66 12.02
N LEU A 415 -31.80 1.45 12.20
CA LEU A 415 -31.12 1.65 13.49
C LEU A 415 -30.08 2.75 13.36
N ASN A 416 -30.04 3.66 14.33
CA ASN A 416 -28.88 4.53 14.50
C ASN A 416 -27.74 3.73 15.15
N THR A 417 -26.78 3.31 14.31
CA THR A 417 -25.67 2.45 14.71
C THR A 417 -24.47 3.22 15.29
N ASN A 418 -24.52 4.56 15.30
CA ASN A 418 -23.56 5.38 16.06
C ASN A 418 -23.63 5.08 17.57
N LEU A 419 -24.77 4.56 18.05
CA LEU A 419 -24.99 4.15 19.44
C LEU A 419 -24.25 2.87 19.84
N TRP A 420 -23.48 2.27 18.93
CA TRP A 420 -22.45 1.27 19.26
C TRP A 420 -21.10 1.53 18.59
N TYR A 421 -20.93 2.66 17.90
CA TYR A 421 -19.70 3.01 17.22
C TYR A 421 -18.63 3.49 18.22
N ARG A 422 -17.37 3.09 18.02
CA ARG A 422 -16.27 3.43 18.94
C ARG A 422 -15.90 4.90 18.94
N ALA A 423 -16.18 5.64 17.87
CA ALA A 423 -15.88 7.08 17.79
C ALA A 423 -16.93 7.96 18.49
N ASN A 424 -18.10 7.40 18.81
CA ASN A 424 -19.08 8.09 19.64
C ASN A 424 -18.62 8.04 21.11
N TYR A 425 -18.19 9.17 21.65
CA TYR A 425 -17.70 9.26 23.02
C TYR A 425 -18.81 8.98 24.06
N PHE A 426 -20.07 9.24 23.72
CA PHE A 426 -21.19 9.00 24.63
C PHE A 426 -21.45 7.51 24.90
N ASN A 427 -21.00 6.61 24.01
CA ASN A 427 -21.11 5.17 24.23
C ASN A 427 -20.25 4.67 25.39
N TYR A 428 -19.34 5.49 25.91
CA TYR A 428 -18.48 5.19 27.04
C TYR A 428 -19.08 5.64 28.38
N ILE A 429 -20.39 5.88 28.42
CA ILE A 429 -21.13 6.17 29.64
C ILE A 429 -21.91 4.91 30.02
N ASN A 430 -21.66 4.39 31.24
CA ASN A 430 -22.35 3.22 31.78
C ASN A 430 -22.20 1.98 30.87
N MET A 431 -20.98 1.66 30.44
CA MET A 431 -20.71 0.51 29.55
C MET A 431 -20.96 -0.85 30.22
N THR A 432 -21.20 -0.87 31.53
CA THR A 432 -21.66 -2.08 32.24
C THR A 432 -23.09 -2.46 31.85
N ASN A 433 -23.87 -1.51 31.33
CA ASN A 433 -25.15 -1.78 30.68
C ASN A 433 -24.93 -2.02 29.17
N PRO A 434 -25.30 -3.20 28.63
CA PRO A 434 -25.16 -3.50 27.21
C PRO A 434 -26.00 -2.64 26.26
N ASP A 435 -27.03 -1.93 26.74
CA ASP A 435 -27.91 -1.11 25.91
C ASP A 435 -28.29 0.21 26.61
N THR A 436 -27.30 1.05 26.86
CA THR A 436 -27.51 2.36 27.52
C THR A 436 -28.42 3.29 26.72
N SER A 437 -28.46 3.15 25.39
CA SER A 437 -29.31 3.97 24.52
C SER A 437 -30.75 3.47 24.42
N GLY A 438 -30.98 2.16 24.63
CA GLY A 438 -32.27 1.50 24.42
C GLY A 438 -32.50 1.07 22.96
N MET A 439 -31.52 1.25 22.07
CA MET A 439 -31.66 0.96 20.64
C MET A 439 -31.79 -0.55 20.38
N LEU A 440 -31.09 -1.38 21.16
CA LEU A 440 -31.19 -2.82 21.02
C LEU A 440 -32.51 -3.35 21.60
N ARG A 441 -33.00 -2.72 22.68
CA ARG A 441 -34.34 -2.99 23.19
C ARG A 441 -35.40 -2.66 22.13
N PHE A 442 -35.34 -1.47 21.55
CA PHE A 442 -36.21 -1.07 20.43
C PHE A 442 -36.22 -2.12 19.32
N LEU A 443 -35.04 -2.58 18.88
CA LEU A 443 -34.94 -3.63 17.88
C LEU A 443 -35.63 -4.93 18.31
N THR A 444 -35.35 -5.42 19.52
CA THR A 444 -35.94 -6.68 20.00
C THR A 444 -37.45 -6.63 20.14
N ASP A 445 -38.00 -5.48 20.54
CA ASP A 445 -39.45 -5.24 20.57
C ASP A 445 -40.06 -5.31 19.16
N GLU A 446 -39.47 -4.60 18.21
CA GLU A 446 -39.94 -4.61 16.81
C GLU A 446 -39.82 -5.99 16.14
N LEU A 447 -38.78 -6.75 16.46
CA LEU A 447 -38.61 -8.13 15.99
C LEU A 447 -39.65 -9.07 16.60
N GLN A 448 -39.98 -8.91 17.88
CA GLN A 448 -41.05 -9.69 18.51
C GLN A 448 -42.40 -9.39 17.88
N ASP A 449 -42.71 -8.11 17.62
CA ASP A 449 -43.94 -7.71 16.95
C ASP A 449 -44.02 -8.20 15.49
N ALA A 450 -42.87 -8.30 14.81
CA ALA A 450 -42.78 -8.89 13.48
C ALA A 450 -43.04 -10.40 13.51
N GLU A 451 -42.45 -11.12 14.47
CA GLU A 451 -42.67 -12.55 14.68
C GLU A 451 -44.16 -12.84 14.96
N ASP A 452 -44.77 -12.06 15.85
CA ASP A 452 -46.19 -12.18 16.22
C ASP A 452 -47.14 -11.95 15.04
N ALA A 453 -46.78 -11.05 14.13
CA ALA A 453 -47.53 -10.76 12.91
C ALA A 453 -47.22 -11.72 11.75
N GLY A 454 -46.19 -12.57 11.87
CA GLY A 454 -45.69 -13.41 10.77
C GLY A 454 -45.04 -12.61 9.64
N ASP A 455 -44.62 -11.37 9.91
CA ASP A 455 -43.96 -10.50 8.94
C ASP A 455 -42.50 -10.97 8.67
N ARG A 456 -41.86 -10.40 7.64
CA ARG A 456 -40.41 -10.50 7.42
C ARG A 456 -39.76 -9.17 7.70
N VAL A 457 -38.47 -9.19 8.01
CA VAL A 457 -37.74 -8.00 8.44
C VAL A 457 -36.48 -7.84 7.61
N TRP A 458 -36.25 -6.63 7.10
CA TRP A 458 -34.94 -6.15 6.72
C TRP A 458 -34.52 -5.10 7.75
N ILE A 459 -33.31 -5.24 8.29
CA ILE A 459 -32.73 -4.25 9.20
C ILE A 459 -31.69 -3.48 8.40
N ILE A 460 -31.69 -2.15 8.51
CA ILE A 460 -30.68 -1.28 7.90
C ILE A 460 -29.97 -0.47 9.00
N GLY A 461 -28.68 -0.21 8.79
CA GLY A 461 -27.85 0.61 9.65
C GLY A 461 -26.62 1.07 8.87
N HIS A 462 -25.74 1.86 9.48
CA HIS A 462 -24.55 2.36 8.79
C HIS A 462 -23.28 1.63 9.25
N VAL A 463 -22.79 1.95 10.44
CA VAL A 463 -21.65 1.29 11.09
C VAL A 463 -21.94 -0.21 11.26
N ILE A 464 -21.02 -1.02 10.75
CA ILE A 464 -21.11 -2.49 10.78
C ILE A 464 -21.24 -3.03 12.21
N SER A 465 -21.76 -4.25 12.29
CA SER A 465 -21.91 -5.01 13.52
C SER A 465 -20.90 -6.17 13.54
N GLY A 466 -20.65 -6.73 14.73
CA GLY A 466 -19.63 -7.74 14.99
C GLY A 466 -18.29 -7.09 15.31
N TRP A 467 -17.63 -7.52 16.39
CA TRP A 467 -16.33 -6.98 16.74
C TRP A 467 -15.26 -7.39 15.71
N ASP A 468 -14.75 -6.40 14.97
CA ASP A 468 -13.70 -6.54 13.97
C ASP A 468 -12.34 -5.98 14.44
N GLY A 469 -12.29 -5.38 15.64
CA GLY A 469 -11.10 -4.71 16.16
C GLY A 469 -11.03 -3.22 15.85
N THR A 470 -11.93 -2.69 15.02
CA THR A 470 -11.81 -1.36 14.43
C THR A 470 -13.04 -0.48 14.69
N ASN A 471 -14.24 -0.86 14.26
CA ASN A 471 -15.40 0.06 14.16
C ASN A 471 -16.40 -0.07 15.32
N PRO A 472 -17.16 -1.16 15.47
CA PRO A 472 -18.11 -1.31 16.56
C PRO A 472 -17.44 -1.56 17.90
N LEU A 473 -18.15 -1.24 18.98
CA LEU A 473 -17.77 -1.64 20.33
C LEU A 473 -17.84 -3.16 20.51
N LYS A 474 -17.03 -3.66 21.45
CA LYS A 474 -16.90 -5.09 21.72
C LYS A 474 -18.19 -5.73 22.27
N ASN A 475 -19.02 -4.96 22.99
CA ASN A 475 -20.33 -5.40 23.46
C ASN A 475 -21.40 -4.36 23.11
N PRO A 476 -22.63 -4.79 22.81
CA PRO A 476 -23.01 -6.02 22.13
C PRO A 476 -23.46 -5.69 20.70
N THR A 477 -22.68 -6.09 19.71
CA THR A 477 -22.93 -5.70 18.31
C THR A 477 -23.16 -6.89 17.39
N ASN A 478 -23.75 -8.01 17.83
CA ASN A 478 -23.94 -9.17 16.93
C ASN A 478 -25.34 -9.19 16.29
N LEU A 479 -25.56 -8.45 15.19
CA LEU A 479 -26.89 -8.27 14.57
C LEU A 479 -26.88 -8.45 13.03
N TYR A 480 -28.01 -8.90 12.46
CA TYR A 480 -28.20 -9.22 11.04
C TYR A 480 -28.79 -8.05 10.23
N ILE A 481 -28.02 -7.36 9.37
CA ILE A 481 -28.38 -6.01 8.89
C ILE A 481 -27.77 -5.74 7.49
N PHE A 482 -28.27 -4.73 6.77
CA PHE A 482 -27.58 -4.08 5.64
C PHE A 482 -26.82 -2.84 6.12
N PHE A 483 -25.52 -2.76 5.80
CA PHE A 483 -24.61 -1.72 6.26
C PHE A 483 -23.87 -1.00 5.12
N GLY A 484 -23.13 0.03 5.49
CA GLY A 484 -22.15 0.74 4.67
C GLY A 484 -20.82 0.88 5.42
N HIS A 485 -20.33 2.12 5.55
CA HIS A 485 -19.27 2.56 6.45
C HIS A 485 -17.85 2.14 6.07
N THR A 486 -17.64 0.89 5.68
CA THR A 486 -16.28 0.41 5.30
C THR A 486 -15.88 0.86 3.91
N HIS A 487 -16.82 1.41 3.14
CA HIS A 487 -16.71 1.82 1.73
C HIS A 487 -16.43 0.68 0.72
N GLU A 488 -15.99 -0.46 1.21
CA GLU A 488 -15.65 -1.64 0.44
C GLU A 488 -16.87 -2.54 0.19
N ASP A 489 -16.72 -3.42 -0.80
CA ASP A 489 -17.71 -4.45 -1.07
C ASP A 489 -17.48 -5.69 -0.18
N GLN A 490 -18.28 -5.82 0.88
CA GLN A 490 -18.05 -6.80 1.94
C GLN A 490 -19.34 -7.46 2.44
N LEU A 491 -19.19 -8.46 3.31
CA LEU A 491 -20.27 -9.11 4.03
C LEU A 491 -19.78 -9.77 5.33
N ASN A 492 -20.71 -10.03 6.23
CA ASN A 492 -20.47 -10.82 7.45
C ASN A 492 -21.41 -12.03 7.51
N ILE A 493 -20.90 -13.18 7.97
CA ILE A 493 -21.70 -14.37 8.26
C ILE A 493 -21.82 -14.53 9.78
N PHE A 494 -23.05 -14.67 10.25
CA PHE A 494 -23.36 -14.85 11.67
C PHE A 494 -23.75 -16.29 11.96
N TYR A 495 -23.15 -16.85 12.99
CA TYR A 495 -23.30 -18.26 13.38
C TYR A 495 -23.99 -18.40 14.73
N ALA A 496 -24.69 -19.52 14.93
CA ALA A 496 -25.21 -19.94 16.22
C ALA A 496 -24.05 -20.27 17.21
N ASN A 497 -24.40 -20.56 18.47
CA ASN A 497 -23.44 -20.94 19.51
C ASN A 497 -22.33 -19.90 19.73
N ASN A 498 -22.65 -18.61 19.66
CA ASN A 498 -21.68 -17.51 19.76
C ASN A 498 -20.51 -17.64 18.78
N GLY A 499 -20.72 -18.28 17.62
CA GLY A 499 -19.68 -18.49 16.61
C GLY A 499 -18.60 -19.50 16.97
N THR A 500 -18.71 -20.25 18.07
CA THR A 500 -17.69 -21.25 18.44
C THR A 500 -17.70 -22.48 17.54
N VAL A 501 -18.76 -22.66 16.76
CA VAL A 501 -18.88 -23.70 15.73
C VAL A 501 -19.32 -23.01 14.44
N MET A 502 -18.42 -22.90 13.47
CA MET A 502 -18.68 -22.28 12.17
C MET A 502 -18.88 -23.39 11.13
N SER A 503 -20.12 -23.77 10.88
CA SER A 503 -20.50 -24.77 9.87
C SER A 503 -21.74 -24.32 9.09
N ALA A 504 -22.07 -25.03 8.01
CA ALA A 504 -23.25 -24.80 7.20
C ALA A 504 -24.55 -24.84 8.04
N GLU A 505 -24.61 -25.74 9.03
CA GLU A 505 -25.76 -25.92 9.93
C GLU A 505 -25.88 -24.83 10.99
N THR A 506 -24.75 -24.23 11.40
CA THR A 506 -24.74 -23.17 12.40
C THR A 506 -24.83 -21.78 11.78
N ALA A 507 -24.58 -21.60 10.48
CA ALA A 507 -24.78 -20.34 9.76
C ALA A 507 -26.26 -19.89 9.81
N GLN A 508 -26.54 -18.72 10.40
CA GLN A 508 -27.92 -18.25 10.64
C GLN A 508 -28.33 -17.11 9.71
N ALA A 509 -27.49 -16.10 9.54
CA ALA A 509 -27.79 -14.98 8.66
C ALA A 509 -26.53 -14.30 8.12
N VAL A 510 -26.74 -13.49 7.08
CA VAL A 510 -25.72 -12.72 6.38
C VAL A 510 -26.05 -11.25 6.51
N SER A 511 -25.02 -10.45 6.72
CA SER A 511 -25.08 -9.00 6.63
C SER A 511 -24.39 -8.56 5.35
N TRP A 512 -25.03 -7.70 4.58
CA TRP A 512 -24.48 -7.16 3.34
C TRP A 512 -23.96 -5.75 3.58
N ILE A 513 -22.71 -5.49 3.20
CA ILE A 513 -22.10 -4.18 3.30
C ILE A 513 -22.01 -3.61 1.89
N GLY A 514 -22.73 -2.51 1.64
CA GLY A 514 -22.80 -1.86 0.34
C GLY A 514 -21.50 -1.10 0.06
N PRO A 515 -20.98 -1.13 -1.17
CA PRO A 515 -19.81 -0.34 -1.53
C PRO A 515 -20.14 1.14 -1.51
N SER A 516 -19.14 1.96 -1.24
CA SER A 516 -19.31 3.40 -1.27
C SER A 516 -19.57 3.92 -2.69
N PHE A 517 -20.33 5.01 -2.74
CA PHE A 517 -20.37 5.85 -3.93
C PHE A 517 -19.15 6.79 -3.97
N THR A 518 -18.65 7.25 -2.82
CA THR A 518 -17.43 8.05 -2.74
C THR A 518 -16.19 7.28 -3.22
N PRO A 519 -15.26 7.92 -3.97
CA PRO A 519 -13.95 7.34 -4.25
C PRO A 519 -13.01 7.27 -3.04
N ASN A 520 -13.32 8.02 -1.98
CA ASN A 520 -12.46 8.10 -0.80
C ASN A 520 -12.52 6.78 0.01
N THR A 521 -11.43 6.16 0.45
CA THR A 521 -10.04 6.35 0.00
C THR A 521 -9.65 5.21 -0.93
N ASN A 522 -9.16 5.54 -2.13
CA ASN A 522 -8.62 4.58 -3.10
C ASN A 522 -9.62 3.55 -3.64
N LEU A 523 -10.89 3.93 -3.79
CA LEU A 523 -11.92 3.07 -4.35
C LEU A 523 -12.55 3.69 -5.60
N ASN A 524 -13.02 2.85 -6.52
CA ASN A 524 -13.87 3.34 -7.60
C ASN A 524 -15.23 3.77 -7.05
N SER A 525 -15.94 4.68 -7.71
CA SER A 525 -17.34 4.97 -7.34
C SER A 525 -18.23 3.78 -7.74
N GLY A 526 -19.11 3.30 -6.86
CA GLY A 526 -19.96 2.15 -7.14
C GLY A 526 -21.30 2.13 -6.41
N PHE A 527 -22.17 1.20 -6.81
CA PHE A 527 -23.45 0.93 -6.16
C PHE A 527 -23.87 -0.53 -6.37
N ARG A 528 -24.88 -1.00 -5.61
CA ARG A 528 -25.39 -2.37 -5.67
C ARG A 528 -26.88 -2.47 -5.91
N VAL A 529 -27.30 -3.51 -6.62
CA VAL A 529 -28.70 -3.89 -6.79
C VAL A 529 -28.91 -5.35 -6.43
N TYR A 530 -29.99 -5.64 -5.72
CA TYR A 530 -30.42 -6.97 -5.34
C TYR A 530 -31.64 -7.41 -6.16
N GLU A 531 -31.67 -8.68 -6.53
CA GLU A 531 -32.88 -9.37 -6.94
C GLU A 531 -33.45 -10.13 -5.74
N VAL A 532 -34.71 -9.88 -5.37
CA VAL A 532 -35.30 -10.34 -4.11
C VAL A 532 -36.60 -11.13 -4.36
N ASP A 533 -36.81 -12.28 -3.73
CA ASP A 533 -38.09 -13.00 -3.90
C ASP A 533 -39.26 -12.21 -3.29
N SER A 534 -40.33 -12.03 -4.07
CA SER A 534 -41.47 -11.18 -3.68
C SER A 534 -42.33 -11.71 -2.52
N ALA A 535 -42.13 -12.96 -2.09
CA ALA A 535 -42.84 -13.53 -0.94
C ALA A 535 -41.93 -13.68 0.28
N THR A 536 -40.72 -14.24 0.13
CA THR A 536 -39.82 -14.50 1.27
C THR A 536 -38.93 -13.31 1.62
N PHE A 537 -38.75 -12.38 0.68
CA PHE A 537 -37.81 -11.25 0.77
C PHE A 537 -36.34 -11.67 0.95
N GLU A 538 -36.01 -12.90 0.56
CA GLU A 538 -34.64 -13.38 0.49
C GLU A 538 -33.93 -12.82 -0.75
N ILE A 539 -32.64 -12.51 -0.62
CA ILE A 539 -31.80 -12.09 -1.76
C ILE A 539 -31.52 -13.32 -2.63
N MET A 540 -31.95 -13.24 -3.87
CA MET A 540 -31.79 -14.28 -4.88
C MET A 540 -30.56 -14.02 -5.76
N ASP A 541 -30.20 -12.76 -5.98
CA ASP A 541 -28.95 -12.38 -6.65
C ASP A 541 -28.53 -10.95 -6.28
N ALA A 542 -27.28 -10.59 -6.57
CA ALA A 542 -26.72 -9.27 -6.32
C ALA A 542 -25.77 -8.84 -7.44
N HIS A 543 -25.90 -7.59 -7.87
CA HIS A 543 -25.22 -7.01 -9.03
C HIS A 543 -24.53 -5.71 -8.64
N THR A 544 -23.29 -5.54 -9.06
CA THR A 544 -22.46 -4.37 -8.71
C THR A 544 -22.00 -3.65 -9.98
N TRP A 545 -22.04 -2.32 -9.95
CA TRP A 545 -21.48 -1.45 -10.99
C TRP A 545 -20.45 -0.53 -10.37
N ARG A 546 -19.47 -0.13 -11.19
CA ARG A 546 -18.47 0.85 -10.82
C ARG A 546 -18.13 1.81 -11.95
N SER A 547 -17.58 2.96 -11.60
CA SER A 547 -16.94 3.88 -12.54
C SER A 547 -15.45 3.99 -12.25
N ASP A 548 -14.62 3.87 -13.29
CA ASP A 548 -13.16 3.94 -13.15
C ASP A 548 -12.69 5.38 -12.89
N VAL A 549 -12.30 5.65 -11.65
CA VAL A 549 -11.87 6.98 -11.19
C VAL A 549 -10.57 7.41 -11.88
N ASN A 550 -9.71 6.47 -12.30
CA ASN A 550 -8.49 6.81 -13.04
C ASN A 550 -8.78 7.46 -14.40
N ALA A 551 -9.96 7.24 -14.97
CA ALA A 551 -10.36 7.81 -16.26
C ALA A 551 -10.82 9.27 -16.13
N PHE A 552 -11.16 9.74 -14.93
CA PHE A 552 -11.80 11.06 -14.75
C PHE A 552 -10.96 12.25 -15.20
N PRO A 553 -9.62 12.31 -15.02
CA PRO A 553 -8.80 13.40 -15.56
C PRO A 553 -8.93 13.56 -17.09
N GLU A 554 -9.17 12.48 -17.82
CA GLU A 554 -9.32 12.52 -19.29
C GLU A 554 -10.68 13.08 -19.74
N LEU A 555 -11.64 13.19 -18.82
CA LEU A 555 -13.01 13.67 -19.07
C LEU A 555 -13.16 15.19 -18.84
N ASP A 556 -12.20 15.84 -18.18
CA ASP A 556 -12.24 17.28 -17.91
C ASP A 556 -12.39 18.16 -19.17
N PRO A 557 -11.72 17.88 -20.31
CA PRO A 557 -11.94 18.65 -21.53
C PRO A 557 -13.22 18.27 -22.29
N GLN A 558 -14.02 17.31 -21.80
CA GLN A 558 -15.16 16.74 -22.52
C GLN A 558 -16.50 17.21 -21.94
N LEU A 559 -17.38 17.70 -22.82
CA LEU A 559 -18.77 18.05 -22.48
C LEU A 559 -19.77 16.98 -22.91
N GLN A 560 -19.40 16.11 -23.84
CA GLN A 560 -20.28 15.06 -24.35
C GLN A 560 -20.29 13.82 -23.44
N PHE A 561 -19.13 13.46 -22.90
CA PHE A 561 -18.94 12.22 -22.12
C PHE A 561 -18.44 12.54 -20.72
N GLY A 562 -19.12 11.97 -19.73
CA GLY A 562 -18.76 11.96 -18.32
C GLY A 562 -18.41 10.55 -17.84
N PRO A 563 -18.43 10.30 -16.52
CA PRO A 563 -18.14 9.00 -15.94
C PRO A 563 -18.98 7.88 -16.57
N THR A 564 -18.30 6.78 -16.89
CA THR A 564 -18.96 5.57 -17.39
C THR A 564 -19.11 4.59 -16.24
N TYR A 565 -20.34 4.20 -15.92
CA TYR A 565 -20.61 3.12 -14.97
C TYR A 565 -20.75 1.82 -15.75
N ALA A 566 -19.79 0.92 -15.53
CA ALA A 566 -19.73 -0.39 -16.15
C ALA A 566 -20.13 -1.47 -15.14
N TYR A 567 -20.75 -2.52 -15.65
CA TYR A 567 -21.08 -3.71 -14.88
C TYR A 567 -19.80 -4.35 -14.35
N GLU A 568 -19.68 -4.51 -13.03
CA GLU A 568 -18.49 -5.09 -12.40
C GLU A 568 -18.64 -6.61 -12.30
N TYR A 569 -19.65 -7.09 -11.57
CA TYR A 569 -19.88 -8.52 -11.42
C TYR A 569 -21.31 -8.89 -10.98
N ASN A 570 -21.67 -10.15 -11.23
CA ASN A 570 -22.86 -10.81 -10.69
C ASN A 570 -22.42 -11.77 -9.58
N THR A 571 -22.97 -11.64 -8.37
CA THR A 571 -22.51 -12.38 -7.19
C THR A 571 -22.72 -13.88 -7.34
N ARG A 572 -23.90 -14.31 -7.81
CA ARG A 572 -24.20 -15.73 -8.02
C ARG A 572 -23.29 -16.35 -9.07
N GLN A 573 -23.06 -15.68 -10.19
CA GLN A 573 -22.23 -16.16 -11.28
C GLN A 573 -20.76 -16.27 -10.84
N THR A 574 -20.25 -15.24 -10.15
CA THR A 574 -18.84 -15.17 -9.76
C THR A 574 -18.47 -16.23 -8.74
N TYR A 575 -19.32 -16.49 -7.75
CA TYR A 575 -18.98 -17.41 -6.64
C TYR A 575 -19.73 -18.74 -6.68
N GLY A 576 -20.88 -18.81 -7.33
CA GLY A 576 -21.78 -19.97 -7.27
C GLY A 576 -21.27 -21.22 -7.99
N GLU A 577 -20.40 -21.09 -9.00
CA GLU A 577 -19.80 -22.26 -9.69
C GLU A 577 -18.87 -23.07 -8.78
N SER A 578 -18.39 -22.47 -7.69
CA SER A 578 -17.47 -23.12 -6.75
C SER A 578 -18.15 -24.04 -5.74
N ILE A 579 -19.49 -24.05 -5.71
CA ILE A 579 -20.30 -24.78 -4.71
C ILE A 579 -21.51 -25.48 -5.35
N ASN A 580 -22.07 -26.47 -4.66
CA ASN A 580 -23.29 -27.14 -5.10
C ASN A 580 -24.53 -26.41 -4.56
N TRP A 581 -25.11 -25.51 -5.35
CA TRP A 581 -26.27 -24.71 -4.93
C TRP A 581 -27.30 -24.56 -6.06
N GLY A 582 -28.59 -24.57 -5.72
CA GLY A 582 -29.65 -24.48 -6.71
C GLY A 582 -29.70 -23.09 -7.40
N PRO A 583 -30.05 -23.02 -8.71
CA PRO A 583 -30.08 -21.75 -9.45
C PRO A 583 -31.17 -20.77 -8.97
N ASN A 584 -32.14 -21.26 -8.19
CA ASN A 584 -33.24 -20.49 -7.61
C ASN A 584 -33.23 -20.52 -6.07
N GLU A 585 -32.12 -20.92 -5.45
CA GLU A 585 -31.93 -20.87 -3.99
C GLU A 585 -31.22 -19.58 -3.59
N PRO A 586 -31.53 -18.96 -2.45
CA PRO A 586 -31.07 -17.61 -2.08
C PRO A 586 -29.56 -17.56 -1.76
N LEU A 587 -29.00 -16.35 -1.79
CA LEU A 587 -27.64 -16.04 -1.34
C LEU A 587 -27.62 -15.86 0.20
N ASN A 588 -28.03 -16.90 0.93
CA ASN A 588 -28.15 -16.86 2.39
C ASN A 588 -26.82 -17.17 3.11
N ALA A 589 -26.85 -17.24 4.44
CA ALA A 589 -25.66 -17.51 5.26
C ALA A 589 -24.99 -18.85 4.95
N THR A 590 -25.77 -19.89 4.68
CA THR A 590 -25.28 -21.22 4.31
C THR A 590 -24.58 -21.19 2.95
N TRP A 591 -25.13 -20.45 1.98
CA TRP A 591 -24.48 -20.22 0.68
C TRP A 591 -23.11 -19.58 0.86
N TRP A 592 -23.06 -18.46 1.61
CA TRP A 592 -21.81 -17.74 1.85
C TRP A 592 -20.80 -18.56 2.65
N HIS A 593 -21.23 -19.40 3.61
CA HIS A 593 -20.33 -20.30 4.32
C HIS A 593 -19.66 -21.30 3.37
N HIS A 594 -20.42 -21.93 2.47
CA HIS A 594 -19.83 -22.83 1.47
C HIS A 594 -18.90 -22.10 0.50
N VAL A 595 -19.24 -20.85 0.13
CA VAL A 595 -18.32 -20.00 -0.67
C VAL A 595 -17.03 -19.74 0.11
N THR A 596 -17.10 -19.47 1.42
CA THR A 596 -15.91 -19.31 2.26
C THR A 596 -15.08 -20.60 2.33
N GLU A 597 -15.68 -21.78 2.49
CA GLU A 597 -14.96 -23.06 2.43
C GLU A 597 -14.30 -23.27 1.05
N ALA A 598 -14.97 -22.88 -0.04
CA ALA A 598 -14.40 -22.92 -1.38
C ALA A 598 -13.23 -21.93 -1.56
N MET A 599 -13.29 -20.76 -0.91
CA MET A 599 -12.19 -19.79 -0.87
C MET A 599 -10.98 -20.35 -0.10
N GLU A 600 -11.19 -21.02 1.03
CA GLU A 600 -10.11 -21.67 1.79
C GLU A 600 -9.41 -22.75 0.95
N ALA A 601 -10.17 -23.47 0.11
CA ALA A 601 -9.64 -24.48 -0.80
C ALA A 601 -9.00 -23.90 -2.08
N ASN A 602 -9.35 -22.67 -2.49
CA ASN A 602 -8.91 -22.05 -3.74
C ASN A 602 -8.52 -20.58 -3.55
N SER A 603 -7.22 -20.32 -3.44
CA SER A 603 -6.66 -18.98 -3.30
C SER A 603 -7.02 -18.02 -4.45
N THR A 604 -7.35 -18.53 -5.64
CA THR A 604 -7.77 -17.68 -6.76
C THR A 604 -9.12 -17.01 -6.48
N LEU A 605 -10.02 -17.71 -5.78
CA LEU A 605 -11.32 -17.16 -5.39
C LEU A 605 -11.19 -16.06 -4.33
N VAL A 606 -10.20 -16.19 -3.44
CA VAL A 606 -9.79 -15.13 -2.50
C VAL A 606 -9.28 -13.91 -3.26
N SER A 607 -8.41 -14.10 -4.26
CA SER A 607 -7.93 -12.99 -5.09
C SER A 607 -9.07 -12.29 -5.84
N THR A 608 -10.05 -13.04 -6.35
CA THR A 608 -11.27 -12.49 -6.95
C THR A 608 -12.07 -11.69 -5.93
N PHE A 609 -12.30 -12.23 -4.73
CA PHE A 609 -12.98 -11.51 -3.65
C PHE A 609 -12.28 -10.20 -3.29
N ASN A 610 -10.98 -10.23 -3.02
CA ASN A 610 -10.20 -9.04 -2.68
C ASN A 610 -10.20 -7.98 -3.80
N THR A 611 -10.18 -8.41 -5.06
CA THR A 611 -10.27 -7.49 -6.21
C THR A 611 -11.62 -6.77 -6.24
N LEU A 612 -12.71 -7.50 -6.01
CA LEU A 612 -14.07 -6.95 -6.04
C LEU A 612 -14.39 -6.14 -4.77
N GLN A 613 -13.83 -6.53 -3.62
CA GLN A 613 -13.87 -5.77 -2.36
C GLN A 613 -13.39 -4.33 -2.57
N GLY A 614 -12.27 -4.15 -3.28
CA GLY A 614 -11.73 -2.84 -3.65
C GLY A 614 -12.43 -2.16 -4.84
N LYS A 615 -13.57 -2.67 -5.32
CA LYS A 615 -14.23 -2.23 -6.57
C LYS A 615 -13.27 -2.18 -7.76
N SER A 616 -12.42 -3.20 -7.88
CA SER A 616 -11.36 -3.31 -8.88
C SER A 616 -10.40 -2.11 -8.93
N SER A 617 -10.24 -1.36 -7.84
CA SER A 617 -9.16 -0.38 -7.73
C SER A 617 -7.82 -1.10 -7.54
N LEU A 618 -6.77 -0.64 -8.23
CA LEU A 618 -5.41 -1.15 -8.02
C LEU A 618 -4.59 -0.04 -7.33
N PRO A 619 -4.20 -0.21 -6.06
CA PRO A 619 -3.43 0.80 -5.34
C PRO A 619 -2.10 1.11 -6.05
N PRO A 620 -1.69 2.39 -6.15
CA PRO A 620 -0.42 2.78 -6.75
C PRO A 620 0.80 2.05 -6.16
N GLU A 621 0.75 1.68 -4.89
CA GLU A 621 1.78 0.93 -4.17
C GLU A 621 2.00 -0.45 -4.79
N LEU A 622 0.92 -1.14 -5.17
CA LEU A 622 1.02 -2.42 -5.87
C LEU A 622 1.54 -2.24 -7.30
N TRP A 623 1.19 -1.14 -7.97
CA TRP A 623 1.80 -0.83 -9.27
C TRP A 623 3.30 -0.56 -9.15
N LEU A 624 3.75 0.14 -8.12
CA LEU A 624 5.16 0.38 -7.87
C LEU A 624 5.91 -0.91 -7.56
N GLU A 625 5.32 -1.82 -6.79
CA GLU A 625 5.88 -3.16 -6.56
C GLU A 625 5.95 -3.97 -7.86
N ILE A 626 4.85 -4.04 -8.62
CA ILE A 626 4.81 -4.76 -9.90
C ILE A 626 5.86 -4.23 -10.87
N ILE A 627 6.00 -2.90 -10.98
CA ILE A 627 6.99 -2.26 -11.85
C ILE A 627 8.41 -2.53 -11.34
N SER A 628 8.64 -2.46 -10.04
CA SER A 628 9.94 -2.80 -9.42
C SER A 628 10.36 -4.24 -9.73
N TRP A 629 9.45 -5.20 -9.56
CA TRP A 629 9.70 -6.62 -9.90
C TRP A 629 9.89 -6.84 -11.39
N ALA A 630 9.06 -6.22 -12.23
CA ALA A 630 9.14 -6.35 -13.69
C ALA A 630 10.43 -5.74 -14.27
N THR A 631 11.01 -4.75 -13.60
CA THR A 631 12.24 -4.06 -14.04
C THR A 631 13.50 -4.50 -13.26
N HIS A 632 13.38 -5.53 -12.42
CA HIS A 632 14.45 -6.01 -11.55
C HIS A 632 15.67 -6.54 -12.35
N ASN A 633 16.86 -6.00 -12.05
CA ASN A 633 18.12 -6.45 -12.66
C ASN A 633 19.07 -7.12 -11.64
N PRO A 634 19.13 -8.45 -11.58
CA PRO A 634 19.95 -9.19 -10.61
C PRO A 634 21.46 -9.10 -10.87
N ILE A 635 21.90 -8.49 -11.97
CA ILE A 635 23.32 -8.19 -12.23
C ILE A 635 23.72 -6.90 -11.50
N ILE A 636 22.85 -5.89 -11.47
CA ILE A 636 23.13 -4.60 -10.82
C ILE A 636 23.26 -4.77 -9.30
N GLN A 637 22.32 -5.49 -8.68
CA GLN A 637 22.34 -5.73 -7.23
C GLN A 637 23.60 -6.47 -6.76
N ARG A 638 24.03 -7.51 -7.50
CA ARG A 638 25.27 -8.26 -7.22
C ARG A 638 26.57 -7.45 -7.40
N LEU A 639 26.50 -6.28 -8.03
CA LEU A 639 27.65 -5.38 -8.23
C LEU A 639 27.68 -4.24 -7.21
N GLU A 640 26.55 -3.95 -6.57
CA GLU A 640 26.45 -3.01 -5.44
C GLU A 640 26.89 -3.66 -4.10
N ASP A 641 26.84 -4.99 -4.01
CA ASP A 641 27.43 -5.75 -2.91
C ASP A 641 28.96 -5.71 -2.95
N VAL A 642 29.54 -5.18 -1.87
CA VAL A 642 31.00 -5.04 -1.72
C VAL A 642 31.69 -6.40 -1.49
N GLN A 643 30.97 -7.37 -0.92
CA GLN A 643 31.51 -8.72 -0.67
C GLN A 643 31.47 -9.56 -1.95
N ILE A 644 32.65 -9.79 -2.52
CA ILE A 644 32.82 -10.58 -3.75
C ILE A 644 32.68 -12.06 -3.41
N GLN A 645 31.77 -12.73 -4.10
CA GLN A 645 31.62 -14.17 -4.04
C GLN A 645 32.69 -14.86 -4.90
N PRO A 646 33.23 -16.03 -4.49
CA PRO A 646 34.15 -16.80 -5.33
C PRO A 646 33.59 -17.05 -6.73
N PHE A 647 34.45 -16.93 -7.74
CA PHE A 647 34.11 -17.16 -9.15
C PHE A 647 33.04 -16.22 -9.75
N GLN A 648 32.83 -15.05 -9.16
CA GLN A 648 31.90 -14.05 -9.70
C GLN A 648 32.25 -13.69 -11.16
N PRO A 649 31.31 -13.79 -12.12
CA PRO A 649 31.57 -13.42 -13.51
C PRO A 649 31.75 -11.90 -13.68
N LEU A 650 32.51 -11.49 -14.70
CA LEU A 650 32.65 -10.08 -15.09
C LEU A 650 31.38 -9.57 -15.77
N SER A 651 31.14 -8.26 -15.63
CA SER A 651 29.89 -7.57 -15.99
C SER A 651 29.69 -7.30 -17.49
N TYR A 652 30.42 -7.98 -18.36
CA TYR A 652 30.36 -7.69 -19.80
C TYR A 652 29.14 -8.33 -20.46
N PRO A 653 28.23 -7.54 -21.08
CA PRO A 653 27.17 -8.10 -21.88
C PRO A 653 27.81 -8.82 -23.07
N ARG A 654 27.75 -10.16 -23.12
CA ARG A 654 27.92 -10.87 -24.39
C ARG A 654 26.85 -10.29 -25.32
N HIS A 655 27.25 -9.90 -26.54
CA HIS A 655 26.37 -9.31 -27.56
C HIS A 655 24.95 -9.91 -27.51
N GLY A 656 24.02 -9.17 -26.90
CA GLY A 656 22.67 -9.60 -26.59
C GLY A 656 21.87 -8.40 -26.09
N ARG A 657 20.56 -8.38 -26.38
CA ARG A 657 19.66 -7.31 -25.96
C ARG A 657 19.53 -7.31 -24.44
N ASP A 658 19.44 -6.12 -23.85
CA ASP A 658 19.21 -5.97 -22.41
C ASP A 658 17.71 -6.08 -22.15
N ALA A 659 17.24 -7.28 -21.80
CA ALA A 659 15.82 -7.57 -21.60
C ALA A 659 15.18 -6.68 -20.50
N ASN A 660 15.97 -6.21 -19.53
CA ASN A 660 15.49 -5.34 -18.46
C ASN A 660 15.30 -3.92 -18.96
N LEU A 661 16.22 -3.43 -19.80
CA LEU A 661 16.08 -2.15 -20.47
C LEU A 661 14.90 -2.16 -21.46
N GLU A 662 14.70 -3.25 -22.21
CA GLU A 662 13.53 -3.40 -23.09
C GLU A 662 12.21 -3.35 -22.31
N THR A 663 12.13 -4.07 -21.19
CA THR A 663 10.96 -4.06 -20.31
C THR A 663 10.70 -2.68 -19.71
N SER A 664 11.75 -2.01 -19.22
CA SER A 664 11.64 -0.65 -18.67
C SER A 664 11.23 0.37 -19.73
N VAL A 665 11.73 0.25 -20.96
CA VAL A 665 11.33 1.09 -22.10
C VAL A 665 9.87 0.85 -22.45
N SER A 666 9.43 -0.40 -22.54
CA SER A 666 8.03 -0.74 -22.81
C SER A 666 7.08 -0.17 -21.74
N ILE A 667 7.42 -0.30 -20.46
CA ILE A 667 6.65 0.27 -19.34
C ILE A 667 6.62 1.81 -19.44
N SER A 668 7.75 2.44 -19.78
CA SER A 668 7.86 3.91 -19.90
C SER A 668 7.02 4.52 -21.03
N MET A 669 6.56 3.70 -21.98
CA MET A 669 5.74 4.13 -23.12
C MET A 669 4.23 4.00 -22.87
N VAL A 670 3.81 3.45 -21.73
CA VAL A 670 2.38 3.23 -21.40
C VAL A 670 1.66 4.56 -21.19
N CYS A 671 2.11 5.36 -20.21
CA CYS A 671 1.57 6.70 -19.95
C CYS A 671 2.60 7.58 -19.20
N LYS A 672 2.26 8.86 -18.96
CA LYS A 672 3.15 9.81 -18.25
C LYS A 672 3.48 9.36 -16.82
N THR A 673 2.49 8.83 -16.09
CA THR A 673 2.65 8.36 -14.70
C THR A 673 3.55 7.13 -14.62
N TRP A 674 3.34 6.15 -15.49
CA TRP A 674 4.19 4.95 -15.56
C TRP A 674 5.63 5.28 -15.96
N LYS A 675 5.80 6.27 -16.84
CA LYS A 675 7.11 6.82 -17.18
C LYS A 675 7.82 7.43 -15.97
N GLN A 676 7.10 8.13 -15.09
CA GLN A 676 7.65 8.67 -13.85
C GLN A 676 8.01 7.55 -12.87
N TRP A 677 7.15 6.56 -12.68
CA TRP A 677 7.38 5.42 -11.78
C TRP A 677 8.60 4.59 -12.19
N VAL A 678 8.79 4.36 -13.49
CA VAL A 678 9.93 3.58 -14.00
C VAL A 678 11.21 4.42 -14.20
N ALA A 679 11.14 5.75 -14.07
CA ALA A 679 12.26 6.65 -14.36
C ALA A 679 13.51 6.33 -13.53
N ARG A 680 13.34 6.02 -12.25
CA ARG A 680 14.45 5.67 -11.35
C ARG A 680 15.20 4.44 -11.87
N THR A 681 14.48 3.37 -12.22
CA THR A 681 15.09 2.15 -12.75
C THR A 681 15.69 2.36 -14.14
N LEU A 682 15.05 3.19 -14.97
CA LEU A 682 15.52 3.49 -16.32
C LEU A 682 16.86 4.26 -16.34
N TYR A 683 17.09 5.16 -15.38
CA TYR A 683 18.28 6.02 -15.35
C TYR A 683 19.38 5.56 -14.39
N GLN A 684 19.13 4.56 -13.53
CA GLN A 684 20.14 4.03 -12.60
C GLN A 684 21.37 3.42 -13.31
N ASP A 685 21.19 2.86 -14.51
CA ASP A 685 22.22 2.21 -15.31
C ASP A 685 22.24 2.76 -16.74
N ILE A 686 23.28 3.53 -17.07
CA ILE A 686 23.40 4.18 -18.38
C ILE A 686 24.56 3.63 -19.20
N ARG A 687 24.34 3.53 -20.52
CA ARG A 687 25.40 3.22 -21.48
C ARG A 687 25.60 4.38 -22.46
N VAL A 688 26.79 4.95 -22.41
CA VAL A 688 27.17 6.12 -23.21
C VAL A 688 27.50 5.66 -24.64
N ARG A 689 26.50 5.68 -25.54
CA ARG A 689 26.63 5.28 -26.97
C ARG A 689 26.33 6.44 -27.92
N SER A 690 26.13 6.14 -29.20
CA SER A 690 25.67 7.09 -30.24
C SER A 690 24.42 7.86 -29.78
N ASN A 691 24.37 9.18 -30.06
CA ASN A 691 23.32 10.13 -29.67
C ASN A 691 23.44 10.75 -28.25
N LEU A 692 24.66 11.20 -27.91
CA LEU A 692 25.04 11.76 -26.61
C LEU A 692 24.26 13.02 -26.20
N LEU A 693 23.85 13.85 -27.16
CA LEU A 693 23.12 15.10 -26.90
C LEU A 693 21.75 14.84 -26.27
N THR A 694 21.03 13.81 -26.76
CA THR A 694 19.73 13.42 -26.20
C THR A 694 19.88 12.92 -24.77
N LEU A 695 20.87 12.06 -24.52
CA LEU A 695 21.14 11.53 -23.18
C LEU A 695 21.52 12.64 -22.20
N LYS A 696 22.41 13.56 -22.61
CA LYS A 696 22.79 14.72 -21.82
C LYS A 696 21.59 15.59 -21.48
N HIS A 697 20.75 15.92 -22.45
CA HIS A 697 19.56 16.73 -22.21
C HIS A 697 18.60 16.07 -21.21
N VAL A 698 18.40 14.75 -21.32
CA VAL A 698 17.54 14.00 -20.38
C VAL A 698 18.12 13.98 -18.97
N LEU A 699 19.43 13.79 -18.83
CA LEU A 699 20.10 13.77 -17.52
C LEU A 699 20.18 15.15 -16.84
N GLN A 700 20.08 16.23 -17.62
CA GLN A 700 20.00 17.61 -17.11
C GLN A 700 18.59 18.01 -16.65
N ARG A 701 17.56 17.22 -16.96
CA ARG A 701 16.20 17.54 -16.53
C ARG A 701 16.10 17.45 -15.01
N GLU A 702 15.46 18.45 -14.43
CA GLU A 702 15.06 18.45 -13.03
C GLU A 702 14.11 17.29 -12.77
N THR A 703 14.26 16.67 -11.60
CA THR A 703 13.36 15.61 -11.15
C THR A 703 12.09 16.24 -10.58
N ASP A 704 10.91 15.77 -11.02
CA ASP A 704 9.63 16.31 -10.54
C ASP A 704 9.57 16.21 -9.00
N GLY A 705 9.51 17.36 -8.32
CA GLY A 705 9.42 17.47 -6.85
C GLY A 705 10.65 18.03 -6.13
N ASP A 706 11.79 18.23 -6.80
CA ASP A 706 12.97 18.87 -6.20
C ASP A 706 13.83 19.55 -7.28
N ALA A 707 13.74 20.88 -7.39
CA ALA A 707 14.50 21.67 -8.36
C ALA A 707 16.02 21.64 -8.13
N SER A 708 16.49 21.08 -7.00
CA SER A 708 17.92 20.91 -6.71
C SER A 708 18.51 19.60 -7.27
N LYS A 709 17.67 18.68 -7.76
CA LYS A 709 18.09 17.36 -8.23
C LYS A 709 17.79 17.17 -9.71
N ILE A 710 18.76 16.60 -10.42
CA ILE A 710 18.63 16.27 -11.84
C ILE A 710 18.60 14.76 -12.04
N CYS A 711 18.06 14.29 -13.16
CA CYS A 711 18.06 12.86 -13.50
C CYS A 711 19.47 12.23 -13.45
N GLY A 712 20.53 13.02 -13.66
CA GLY A 712 21.92 12.61 -13.47
C GLY A 712 22.25 12.10 -12.06
N ASP A 713 21.58 12.59 -11.03
CA ASP A 713 21.81 12.18 -9.64
C ASP A 713 21.32 10.74 -9.37
N MET A 714 20.44 10.20 -10.21
CA MET A 714 19.95 8.82 -10.12
C MET A 714 20.94 7.79 -10.67
N VAL A 715 21.97 8.23 -11.42
CA VAL A 715 22.89 7.36 -12.13
C VAL A 715 23.90 6.74 -11.16
N HIS A 716 23.85 5.41 -10.99
CA HIS A 716 24.79 4.67 -10.14
C HIS A 716 25.83 3.89 -10.95
N ARG A 717 25.48 3.47 -12.18
CA ARG A 717 26.36 2.68 -13.05
C ARG A 717 26.48 3.31 -14.43
N VAL A 718 27.73 3.42 -14.90
CA VAL A 718 28.04 3.96 -16.23
C VAL A 718 28.88 2.98 -17.03
N VAL A 719 28.41 2.62 -18.23
CA VAL A 719 29.20 1.90 -19.23
C VAL A 719 29.72 2.90 -20.26
N LEU A 720 31.04 3.06 -20.32
CA LEU A 720 31.76 4.09 -21.08
C LEU A 720 32.71 3.46 -22.14
N PRO A 721 32.20 3.07 -23.32
CA PRO A 721 33.01 2.48 -24.40
C PRO A 721 33.94 3.51 -25.05
N TYR A 722 35.13 3.09 -25.53
CA TYR A 722 36.14 4.00 -26.11
C TYR A 722 35.66 4.87 -27.29
N PRO A 723 34.78 4.39 -28.21
CA PRO A 723 34.19 5.22 -29.25
C PRO A 723 33.44 6.45 -28.73
N SER A 724 32.96 6.42 -27.48
CA SER A 724 32.29 7.57 -26.86
C SER A 724 33.24 8.64 -26.31
N THR A 725 34.55 8.37 -26.26
CA THR A 725 35.57 9.25 -25.69
C THR A 725 36.71 9.53 -26.67
N VAL A 726 36.46 9.38 -27.98
CA VAL A 726 37.43 9.71 -29.04
C VAL A 726 37.63 11.22 -29.10
N THR A 727 38.85 11.67 -28.89
CA THR A 727 39.24 13.09 -28.90
C THR A 727 39.56 13.55 -30.32
N ARG A 728 38.87 14.59 -30.81
CA ARG A 728 39.16 15.23 -32.10
C ARG A 728 39.45 16.72 -31.91
N PRO A 729 40.24 17.35 -32.82
CA PRO A 729 40.48 18.78 -32.77
C PRO A 729 39.18 19.58 -32.70
N PHE A 730 39.11 20.57 -31.80
CA PHE A 730 37.99 21.50 -31.62
C PHE A 730 36.65 20.87 -31.21
N THR A 731 36.64 19.63 -30.70
CA THR A 731 35.42 18.97 -30.23
C THR A 731 35.45 18.72 -28.72
N ARG A 732 34.39 19.13 -28.02
CA ARG A 732 34.19 18.83 -26.60
C ARG A 732 33.70 17.39 -26.44
N LEU A 733 34.18 16.68 -25.42
CA LEU A 733 33.73 15.33 -25.10
C LEU A 733 32.39 15.36 -24.37
N GLU A 734 31.29 15.19 -25.11
CA GLU A 734 29.94 15.12 -24.52
C GLU A 734 29.79 14.01 -23.47
N SER A 735 30.57 12.92 -23.59
CA SER A 735 30.65 11.86 -22.60
C SER A 735 31.23 12.31 -21.26
N VAL A 736 32.20 13.24 -21.26
CA VAL A 736 32.73 13.85 -20.04
C VAL A 736 31.69 14.76 -19.40
N ASP A 737 30.97 15.55 -20.20
CA ASP A 737 29.88 16.38 -19.69
C ASP A 737 28.76 15.54 -19.06
N ILE A 738 28.42 14.39 -19.65
CA ILE A 738 27.47 13.43 -19.06
C ILE A 738 27.98 12.92 -17.70
N LEU A 739 29.25 12.54 -17.60
CA LEU A 739 29.82 12.07 -16.33
C LEU A 739 29.80 13.15 -15.24
N LYS A 740 30.03 14.42 -15.60
CA LYS A 740 29.97 15.55 -14.67
C LYS A 740 28.56 15.79 -14.10
N LEU A 741 27.51 15.38 -14.82
CA LEU A 741 26.12 15.41 -14.32
C LEU A 741 25.81 14.27 -13.36
N CYS A 742 26.62 13.21 -13.33
CA CYS A 742 26.35 12.00 -12.58
C CYS A 742 27.22 11.94 -11.32
N GLN A 743 26.85 12.65 -10.25
CA GLN A 743 27.69 12.77 -9.04
C GLN A 743 27.69 11.49 -8.17
N ASN A 744 26.68 10.63 -8.33
CA ASN A 744 26.47 9.42 -7.52
C ASN A 744 26.96 8.12 -8.19
N VAL A 745 27.81 8.21 -9.22
CA VAL A 745 28.33 7.03 -9.93
C VAL A 745 29.19 6.19 -9.00
N ARG A 746 28.72 4.98 -8.70
CA ARG A 746 29.41 3.97 -7.87
C ARG A 746 30.22 2.99 -8.71
N THR A 747 29.76 2.68 -9.92
CA THR A 747 30.40 1.72 -10.82
C THR A 747 30.67 2.32 -12.20
N LEU A 748 31.92 2.26 -12.66
CA LEU A 748 32.32 2.67 -14.00
C LEU A 748 32.92 1.48 -14.76
N LEU A 749 32.40 1.21 -15.95
CA LEU A 749 32.83 0.10 -16.80
C LEU A 749 33.36 0.61 -18.13
N ARG A 750 34.57 0.20 -18.47
CA ARG A 750 35.20 0.34 -19.78
C ARG A 750 35.30 -1.03 -20.44
N PRO A 751 34.37 -1.36 -21.35
CA PRO A 751 34.30 -2.70 -21.94
C PRO A 751 35.40 -2.96 -22.97
N PRO A 752 35.72 -4.25 -23.25
CA PRO A 752 36.45 -4.61 -24.46
C PRO A 752 35.64 -4.16 -25.67
N ASP A 753 36.28 -3.49 -26.62
CA ASP A 753 35.60 -3.00 -27.81
C ASP A 753 36.10 -3.75 -29.05
N THR A 754 35.19 -4.50 -29.66
CA THR A 754 35.40 -5.29 -30.87
C THR A 754 34.78 -4.61 -32.10
N THR A 755 34.32 -3.37 -31.98
CA THR A 755 33.62 -2.68 -33.07
C THR A 755 34.56 -2.27 -34.21
N PRO A 756 34.11 -2.34 -35.49
CA PRO A 756 34.90 -1.88 -36.64
C PRO A 756 35.32 -0.41 -36.55
N SER A 757 34.52 0.42 -35.86
CA SER A 757 34.80 1.84 -35.64
C SER A 757 36.07 2.10 -34.83
N MET A 758 36.48 1.17 -33.97
CA MET A 758 37.69 1.35 -33.16
C MET A 758 38.97 1.23 -34.00
N MET A 759 38.95 0.45 -35.10
CA MET A 759 40.10 0.31 -36.01
C MET A 759 40.47 1.60 -36.76
N VAL A 760 39.60 2.63 -36.73
CA VAL A 760 39.78 3.92 -37.40
C VAL A 760 39.76 5.08 -36.40
N ALA A 761 39.55 4.82 -35.11
CA ALA A 761 39.46 5.85 -34.08
C ALA A 761 40.84 6.46 -33.80
N ARG A 762 40.95 7.79 -33.84
CA ARG A 762 42.18 8.52 -33.52
C ARG A 762 41.98 9.38 -32.27
N PHE A 763 42.88 9.26 -31.30
CA PHE A 763 42.87 10.02 -30.06
C PHE A 763 43.87 11.18 -30.14
N ASP A 764 43.57 12.13 -31.03
CA ASP A 764 44.54 13.14 -31.49
C ASP A 764 44.72 14.34 -30.54
N CYS A 765 43.95 14.43 -29.45
CA CYS A 765 43.96 15.57 -28.53
C CYS A 765 43.85 15.08 -27.07
N GLU A 766 44.17 15.97 -26.12
CA GLU A 766 44.01 15.65 -24.69
C GLU A 766 42.52 15.54 -24.31
N ALA A 767 42.19 14.50 -23.56
CA ALA A 767 40.89 14.29 -22.94
C ALA A 767 40.86 14.98 -21.57
N GLU A 768 39.69 15.47 -21.18
CA GLU A 768 39.51 16.15 -19.92
C GLU A 768 39.49 15.16 -18.72
N GLU A 769 39.98 15.60 -17.57
CA GLU A 769 39.87 14.87 -16.29
C GLU A 769 38.47 14.99 -15.68
N VAL A 770 38.07 13.96 -14.94
CA VAL A 770 36.75 13.90 -14.29
C VAL A 770 36.92 13.42 -12.86
N ALA A 771 36.42 14.21 -11.91
CA ALA A 771 36.35 13.83 -10.50
C ALA A 771 35.27 12.74 -10.31
N LEU A 772 35.63 11.64 -9.66
CA LEU A 772 34.75 10.50 -9.44
C LEU A 772 34.72 10.15 -7.93
N PRO A 773 34.24 11.09 -7.07
CA PRO A 773 34.34 10.95 -5.62
C PRO A 773 33.51 9.78 -5.08
N SER A 774 32.41 9.42 -5.74
CA SER A 774 31.50 8.33 -5.33
C SER A 774 31.89 6.96 -5.87
N LEU A 775 32.93 6.88 -6.71
CA LEU A 775 33.29 5.65 -7.41
C LEU A 775 33.89 4.62 -6.45
N GLN A 776 33.26 3.44 -6.40
CA GLN A 776 33.66 2.31 -5.56
C GLN A 776 34.15 1.12 -6.38
N ARG A 777 33.69 0.97 -7.63
CA ARG A 777 34.04 -0.14 -8.52
C ARG A 777 34.45 0.36 -9.91
N LEU A 778 35.65 -0.03 -10.35
CA LEU A 778 36.16 0.28 -11.68
C LEU A 778 36.48 -1.01 -12.43
N GLU A 779 35.87 -1.21 -13.59
CA GLU A 779 36.23 -2.29 -14.52
C GLU A 779 36.85 -1.70 -15.78
N TRP A 780 38.15 -1.93 -15.98
CA TRP A 780 38.94 -1.24 -16.99
C TRP A 780 39.57 -2.19 -18.01
N TRP A 781 39.05 -2.19 -19.23
CA TRP A 781 39.74 -2.76 -20.38
C TRP A 781 40.69 -1.72 -20.99
N HIS A 782 42.00 -1.93 -20.93
CA HIS A 782 42.99 -0.96 -21.36
C HIS A 782 43.12 -0.87 -22.89
N HIS A 783 43.20 0.37 -23.41
CA HIS A 783 43.43 0.66 -24.83
C HIS A 783 44.63 1.62 -25.01
N PRO A 784 45.78 1.13 -25.53
CA PRO A 784 47.03 1.90 -25.58
C PRO A 784 46.96 3.22 -26.36
N GLU A 785 46.12 3.27 -27.39
CA GLU A 785 45.98 4.48 -28.22
C GLU A 785 45.09 5.53 -27.54
N ALA A 786 44.13 5.10 -26.73
CA ALA A 786 43.23 5.99 -26.00
C ALA A 786 43.93 6.61 -24.79
N GLU A 787 44.72 5.80 -24.08
CA GLU A 787 45.54 6.22 -22.95
C GLU A 787 46.41 7.46 -23.27
N ARG A 788 46.85 7.60 -24.53
CA ARG A 788 47.66 8.74 -24.99
C ARG A 788 46.99 10.10 -24.84
N SER A 789 45.66 10.11 -24.88
CA SER A 789 44.88 11.33 -24.71
C SER A 789 44.79 11.79 -23.25
N GLY A 790 45.24 11.01 -22.25
CA GLY A 790 45.13 11.43 -20.85
C GLY A 790 43.67 11.46 -20.35
N GLY A 791 43.41 12.19 -19.28
CA GLY A 791 42.05 12.45 -18.78
C GLY A 791 41.23 11.20 -18.48
N ILE A 792 39.94 11.22 -18.84
CA ILE A 792 39.01 10.09 -18.69
C ILE A 792 39.43 8.83 -19.47
N ASN A 793 40.35 8.93 -20.42
CA ASN A 793 40.88 7.80 -21.21
C ASN A 793 42.15 7.18 -20.61
N SER A 794 42.72 7.79 -19.57
CA SER A 794 43.94 7.33 -18.93
C SER A 794 43.65 6.66 -17.59
N LEU A 795 44.08 5.41 -17.41
CA LEU A 795 43.85 4.67 -16.18
C LEU A 795 44.48 5.36 -14.95
N PRO A 796 45.75 5.82 -14.96
CA PRO A 796 46.32 6.61 -13.87
C PRO A 796 45.54 7.88 -13.52
N CYS A 797 45.04 8.63 -14.51
CA CYS A 797 44.22 9.83 -14.26
C CYS A 797 42.90 9.49 -13.57
N VAL A 798 42.22 8.43 -14.02
CA VAL A 798 40.96 7.98 -13.42
C VAL A 798 41.16 7.47 -11.99
N LEU A 799 42.22 6.71 -11.73
CA LEU A 799 42.53 6.19 -10.39
C LEU A 799 42.83 7.31 -9.39
N ARG A 800 43.58 8.36 -9.78
CA ARG A 800 43.85 9.52 -8.92
C ARG A 800 42.59 10.29 -8.54
N ASN A 801 41.59 10.28 -9.42
CA ASN A 801 40.32 10.98 -9.22
C ASN A 801 39.23 10.10 -8.57
N ALA A 802 39.57 8.91 -8.08
CA ALA A 802 38.64 7.95 -7.47
C ALA A 802 39.10 7.51 -6.06
N PRO A 803 39.06 8.41 -5.05
CA PRO A 803 39.62 8.14 -3.72
C PRO A 803 38.89 7.05 -2.91
N ASN A 804 37.64 6.73 -3.30
CA ASN A 804 36.79 5.76 -2.61
C ASN A 804 36.74 4.38 -3.30
N LEU A 805 37.66 4.12 -4.22
CA LEU A 805 37.71 2.87 -4.98
C LEU A 805 38.01 1.66 -4.07
N ARG A 806 37.13 0.64 -4.11
CA ARG A 806 37.24 -0.61 -3.33
C ARG A 806 37.49 -1.84 -4.21
N PHE A 807 36.99 -1.84 -5.45
CA PHE A 807 37.22 -2.90 -6.43
C PHE A 807 37.82 -2.34 -7.72
N LEU A 808 38.89 -2.99 -8.20
CA LEU A 808 39.54 -2.65 -9.46
C LEU A 808 39.76 -3.89 -10.32
N PHE A 809 39.19 -3.88 -11.52
CA PHE A 809 39.48 -4.85 -12.58
C PHE A 809 40.30 -4.22 -13.69
N ILE A 810 41.38 -4.88 -14.13
CA ILE A 810 42.24 -4.43 -15.23
C ILE A 810 42.44 -5.56 -16.24
N ALA A 811 42.21 -5.26 -17.52
CA ALA A 811 42.40 -6.18 -18.63
C ALA A 811 43.04 -5.51 -19.86
N GLY A 812 43.44 -6.32 -20.84
CA GLY A 812 43.96 -5.86 -22.13
C GLY A 812 45.50 -5.86 -22.24
N PHE A 813 46.01 -5.21 -23.29
CA PHE A 813 47.45 -5.15 -23.58
C PHE A 813 48.02 -3.76 -23.25
N ILE A 814 49.03 -3.71 -22.37
CA ILE A 814 49.68 -2.45 -21.95
C ILE A 814 51.04 -2.34 -22.63
N GLY A 815 51.36 -1.23 -23.31
CA GLY A 815 52.57 -1.06 -24.13
C GLY A 815 53.80 -0.52 -23.39
N PRO A 816 55.02 -0.70 -23.93
CA PRO A 816 56.29 -0.34 -23.27
C PRO A 816 56.55 1.18 -23.17
N THR A 817 56.00 1.99 -24.09
CA THR A 817 56.22 3.45 -24.12
C THR A 817 55.62 4.21 -22.94
N TYR A 818 54.72 3.59 -22.18
CA TYR A 818 54.02 4.21 -21.04
C TYR A 818 54.58 3.82 -19.67
N VAL A 819 55.53 2.87 -19.62
CA VAL A 819 56.10 2.34 -18.36
C VAL A 819 57.00 3.38 -17.67
N ALA A 820 57.45 4.42 -18.39
CA ALA A 820 58.53 5.32 -17.97
C ALA A 820 58.12 6.78 -17.68
N SER A 821 56.90 7.24 -17.99
CA SER A 821 56.61 8.67 -18.12
C SER A 821 55.75 9.33 -17.03
N SER A 822 55.17 8.59 -16.08
CA SER A 822 54.41 9.21 -14.96
C SER A 822 55.26 9.21 -13.67
N PRO A 823 55.69 10.39 -13.17
CA PRO A 823 56.54 10.49 -11.98
C PRO A 823 55.78 10.32 -10.65
N GLU A 824 54.46 10.35 -10.67
CA GLU A 824 53.61 10.38 -9.47
C GLU A 824 53.15 8.99 -9.02
N ARG A 825 53.11 8.79 -7.70
CA ARG A 825 52.68 7.55 -7.06
C ARG A 825 51.15 7.46 -7.04
N ILE A 826 50.59 6.28 -7.31
CA ILE A 826 49.14 6.05 -7.19
C ILE A 826 48.85 5.55 -5.77
N GLU A 827 47.91 6.20 -5.08
CA GLU A 827 47.50 5.84 -3.72
C GLU A 827 46.03 5.43 -3.73
N LEU A 828 45.76 4.17 -3.37
CA LEU A 828 44.40 3.63 -3.30
C LEU A 828 44.15 3.06 -1.91
N PRO A 829 43.91 3.93 -0.91
CA PRO A 829 43.87 3.53 0.50
C PRO A 829 42.69 2.63 0.85
N LYS A 830 41.63 2.60 0.04
CA LYS A 830 40.41 1.81 0.26
C LYS A 830 40.27 0.60 -0.67
N LEU A 831 41.25 0.35 -1.54
CA LEU A 831 41.17 -0.77 -2.49
C LEU A 831 41.31 -2.10 -1.75
N GLU A 832 40.23 -2.88 -1.73
CA GLU A 832 40.16 -4.17 -1.05
C GLU A 832 40.40 -5.34 -2.01
N THR A 833 39.96 -5.20 -3.26
CA THR A 833 40.07 -6.25 -4.28
C THR A 833 40.68 -5.75 -5.58
N LEU A 834 41.69 -6.48 -6.05
CA LEU A 834 42.31 -6.30 -7.35
C LEU A 834 42.09 -7.55 -8.21
N ARG A 835 41.45 -7.39 -9.37
CA ARG A 835 41.24 -8.45 -10.35
C ARG A 835 42.00 -8.15 -11.64
N LEU A 836 42.78 -9.10 -12.12
CA LEU A 836 43.68 -8.91 -13.25
C LEU A 836 43.45 -9.96 -14.34
N HIS A 837 43.23 -9.49 -15.57
CA HIS A 837 43.23 -10.31 -16.78
C HIS A 837 44.41 -9.88 -17.67
N MET A 838 45.60 -10.37 -17.33
CA MET A 838 46.87 -9.89 -17.87
C MET A 838 47.28 -10.60 -19.16
N MET A 839 47.67 -9.81 -20.16
CA MET A 839 48.33 -10.31 -21.39
C MET A 839 49.87 -10.20 -21.32
N ASN A 840 50.42 -9.32 -20.46
CA ASN A 840 51.87 -9.13 -20.24
C ASN A 840 52.19 -8.70 -18.78
N GLY A 841 53.47 -8.71 -18.39
CA GLY A 841 53.90 -8.48 -17.00
C GLY A 841 54.21 -7.03 -16.60
N MET A 842 54.07 -6.07 -17.53
CA MET A 842 54.53 -4.69 -17.28
C MET A 842 53.64 -3.95 -16.29
N ILE A 843 52.33 -4.17 -16.34
CA ILE A 843 51.38 -3.57 -15.38
C ILE A 843 51.61 -4.10 -13.98
N LEU A 844 51.96 -5.37 -13.85
CA LEU A 844 52.23 -6.00 -12.57
C LEU A 844 53.43 -5.34 -11.89
N HIS A 845 54.50 -5.09 -12.64
CA HIS A 845 55.65 -4.34 -12.16
C HIS A 845 55.26 -2.92 -11.70
N GLN A 846 54.37 -2.21 -12.43
CA GLN A 846 53.91 -0.89 -12.01
C GLN A 846 53.06 -0.93 -10.73
N ILE A 847 52.13 -1.87 -10.61
CA ILE A 847 51.30 -2.03 -9.42
C ILE A 847 52.19 -2.26 -8.20
N ILE A 848 53.20 -3.13 -8.31
CA ILE A 848 54.09 -3.45 -7.19
C ILE A 848 55.06 -2.31 -6.86
N THR A 849 55.64 -1.64 -7.85
CA THR A 849 56.71 -0.65 -7.62
C THR A 849 56.23 0.79 -7.46
N ARG A 850 55.03 1.13 -7.93
CA ARG A 850 54.54 2.51 -8.02
C ARG A 850 53.21 2.75 -7.33
N TRP A 851 52.48 1.72 -6.89
CA TRP A 851 51.19 1.90 -6.23
C TRP A 851 51.32 1.67 -4.71
N SER A 852 50.46 2.33 -3.94
CA SER A 852 50.28 2.13 -2.50
C SER A 852 48.90 1.55 -2.26
N LEU A 853 48.84 0.29 -1.81
CA LEU A 853 47.61 -0.51 -1.71
C LEU A 853 47.41 -1.07 -0.27
N PRO A 854 47.36 -0.22 0.77
CA PRO A 854 47.43 -0.67 2.16
C PRO A 854 46.25 -1.54 2.64
N SER A 855 45.10 -1.49 1.96
CA SER A 855 43.89 -2.24 2.32
C SER A 855 43.64 -3.46 1.43
N LEU A 856 44.58 -3.78 0.53
CA LEU A 856 44.40 -4.87 -0.43
C LEU A 856 44.47 -6.22 0.28
N THR A 857 43.37 -6.96 0.23
CA THR A 857 43.24 -8.28 0.87
C THR A 857 42.87 -9.39 -0.12
N HIS A 858 42.28 -9.03 -1.26
CA HIS A 858 41.80 -9.99 -2.25
C HIS A 858 42.50 -9.78 -3.61
N LEU A 859 43.09 -10.84 -4.15
CA LEU A 859 43.69 -10.85 -5.48
C LEU A 859 43.04 -11.92 -6.36
N ILE A 860 42.48 -11.51 -7.50
CA ILE A 860 41.86 -12.41 -8.47
C ILE A 860 42.68 -12.35 -9.77
N LEU A 861 43.18 -13.48 -10.23
CA LEU A 861 43.99 -13.59 -11.44
C LEU A 861 43.21 -14.39 -12.49
N ASP A 862 42.54 -13.70 -13.42
CA ASP A 862 41.82 -14.35 -14.51
C ASP A 862 42.77 -15.03 -15.51
N SER A 863 43.98 -14.49 -15.70
CA SER A 863 45.03 -15.07 -16.54
C SER A 863 46.43 -14.73 -16.01
N PRO A 864 47.39 -15.67 -16.06
CA PRO A 864 48.75 -15.44 -15.56
C PRO A 864 49.64 -14.74 -16.60
N VAL A 865 50.67 -14.06 -16.09
CA VAL A 865 51.69 -13.32 -16.86
C VAL A 865 52.56 -14.27 -17.69
N VAL A 866 53.10 -13.76 -18.80
CA VAL A 866 54.11 -14.44 -19.63
C VAL A 866 55.48 -14.33 -18.95
N ARG A 867 56.07 -15.46 -18.52
CA ARG A 867 57.36 -15.64 -17.79
C ARG A 867 57.33 -15.21 -16.32
N ASP A 868 57.46 -16.18 -15.40
CA ASP A 868 57.83 -16.18 -13.95
C ASP A 868 57.57 -14.91 -13.09
N GLY A 869 56.68 -14.02 -13.50
CA GLY A 869 56.52 -12.68 -12.91
C GLY A 869 55.61 -12.63 -11.69
N LEU A 870 54.96 -13.74 -11.30
CA LEU A 870 54.08 -13.78 -10.14
C LEU A 870 54.85 -13.82 -8.81
N ASP A 871 56.09 -14.31 -8.80
CA ASP A 871 56.91 -14.39 -7.58
C ASP A 871 57.17 -13.01 -6.96
N ILE A 872 57.26 -11.98 -7.80
CA ILE A 872 57.40 -10.59 -7.37
C ILE A 872 56.14 -10.11 -6.63
N VAL A 873 54.96 -10.56 -7.05
CA VAL A 873 53.67 -10.24 -6.40
C VAL A 873 53.60 -10.89 -5.04
N TRP A 874 53.91 -12.18 -4.99
CA TRP A 874 53.89 -12.96 -3.76
C TRP A 874 54.86 -12.42 -2.73
N THR A 875 56.05 -11.99 -3.16
CA THR A 875 57.03 -11.35 -2.28
C THR A 875 56.50 -10.02 -1.75
N ALA A 876 55.98 -9.15 -2.63
CA ALA A 876 55.56 -7.81 -2.27
C ALA A 876 54.27 -7.74 -1.43
N LEU A 877 53.35 -8.70 -1.61
CA LEU A 877 52.02 -8.71 -0.96
C LEU A 877 51.87 -9.86 0.07
N SER A 878 52.96 -10.55 0.39
CA SER A 878 53.01 -11.73 1.27
C SER A 878 52.21 -11.62 2.58
N ASP A 879 52.29 -10.47 3.25
CA ASP A 879 51.66 -10.24 4.56
C ASP A 879 50.29 -9.53 4.50
N GLN A 880 49.75 -9.29 3.29
CA GLN A 880 48.52 -8.52 3.06
C GLN A 880 47.36 -9.38 2.53
N LEU A 881 47.64 -10.36 1.66
CA LEU A 881 46.60 -11.14 0.99
C LEU A 881 45.94 -12.16 1.92
N LEU A 882 44.61 -12.13 1.97
CA LEU A 882 43.74 -13.07 2.68
C LEU A 882 43.03 -14.03 1.71
N VAL A 883 42.73 -13.56 0.49
CA VAL A 883 42.02 -14.34 -0.53
C VAL A 883 42.74 -14.27 -1.87
N VAL A 884 42.99 -15.42 -2.48
CA VAL A 884 43.54 -15.52 -3.84
C VAL A 884 42.61 -16.37 -4.71
N GLU A 885 42.30 -15.91 -5.91
CA GLU A 885 41.52 -16.67 -6.89
C GLU A 885 42.26 -16.82 -8.23
N PHE A 886 42.36 -18.05 -8.75
CA PHE A 886 42.86 -18.36 -10.09
C PHE A 886 41.70 -18.62 -11.06
N GLY A 887 41.71 -17.92 -12.18
CA GLY A 887 40.68 -18.01 -13.21
C GLY A 887 40.80 -19.23 -14.12
N LYS A 888 39.87 -19.32 -15.07
CA LYS A 888 39.75 -20.43 -16.04
C LYS A 888 40.65 -20.27 -17.28
N HIS A 889 41.94 -20.02 -17.07
CA HIS A 889 42.90 -19.84 -18.16
C HIS A 889 43.88 -21.02 -18.23
N VAL A 890 44.08 -21.60 -19.42
CA VAL A 890 44.88 -22.81 -19.63
C VAL A 890 46.32 -22.72 -19.11
N ARG A 891 46.89 -21.52 -19.03
CA ARG A 891 48.25 -21.34 -18.47
C ARG A 891 48.37 -21.73 -17.00
N PHE A 892 47.31 -21.63 -16.20
CA PHE A 892 47.33 -22.13 -14.83
C PHE A 892 47.46 -23.66 -14.78
N TYR A 893 47.16 -24.36 -15.88
CA TYR A 893 47.34 -25.80 -16.04
C TYR A 893 48.74 -26.16 -16.54
N MET A 894 49.47 -25.21 -17.15
CA MET A 894 50.79 -25.47 -17.74
C MET A 894 51.91 -25.50 -16.70
N THR A 895 51.75 -24.76 -15.60
CA THR A 895 52.73 -24.69 -14.50
C THR A 895 52.01 -24.65 -13.16
N ASP A 896 52.66 -25.14 -12.11
CA ASP A 896 52.14 -25.05 -10.74
C ASP A 896 52.23 -23.61 -10.22
N ASN A 897 51.08 -22.96 -10.11
CA ASN A 897 50.94 -21.60 -9.57
C ASN A 897 50.39 -21.60 -8.14
N VAL A 898 49.93 -22.76 -7.66
CA VAL A 898 49.30 -22.91 -6.34
C VAL A 898 50.37 -23.02 -5.26
N THR A 899 51.41 -23.82 -5.48
CA THR A 899 52.51 -24.00 -4.51
C THR A 899 53.23 -22.70 -4.18
N PRO A 900 53.69 -21.88 -5.16
CA PRO A 900 54.37 -20.62 -4.85
C PRO A 900 53.47 -19.62 -4.11
N CYS A 901 52.16 -19.62 -4.42
CA CYS A 901 51.18 -18.77 -3.76
C CYS A 901 51.03 -19.13 -2.28
N ILE A 902 50.79 -20.42 -1.99
CA ILE A 902 50.61 -20.92 -0.62
C ILE A 902 51.88 -20.72 0.20
N GLN A 903 53.06 -21.01 -0.35
CA GLN A 903 54.32 -20.88 0.39
C GLN A 903 54.67 -19.42 0.74
N SER A 904 54.23 -18.46 -0.08
CA SER A 904 54.61 -17.06 0.06
C SER A 904 53.59 -16.20 0.81
N CYS A 905 52.29 -16.50 0.73
CA CYS A 905 51.22 -15.68 1.30
C CYS A 905 50.86 -16.08 2.74
N ARG A 906 51.61 -15.61 3.73
CA ARG A 906 51.56 -16.07 5.13
C ARG A 906 50.20 -15.94 5.84
N LYS A 907 49.35 -15.01 5.40
CA LYS A 907 48.01 -14.75 5.97
C LYS A 907 46.87 -15.28 5.12
N LEU A 908 47.16 -16.08 4.09
CA LEU A 908 46.14 -16.60 3.17
C LEU A 908 45.13 -17.46 3.94
N GLN A 909 43.85 -17.05 3.89
CA GLN A 909 42.73 -17.75 4.53
C GLN A 909 41.89 -18.53 3.51
N MET A 910 41.76 -18.01 2.28
CA MET A 910 40.94 -18.62 1.24
C MET A 910 41.67 -18.68 -0.10
N LEU A 911 41.63 -19.86 -0.74
CA LEU A 911 42.17 -20.08 -2.08
C LEU A 911 41.08 -20.64 -3.00
N ASN A 912 40.82 -19.96 -4.12
CA ASN A 912 39.76 -20.32 -5.07
C ASN A 912 40.37 -20.64 -6.44
N TYR A 913 40.02 -21.76 -7.07
CA TYR A 913 40.50 -22.04 -8.42
C TYR A 913 39.62 -23.01 -9.21
N TYR A 914 39.77 -23.00 -10.53
CA TYR A 914 39.11 -23.94 -11.44
C TYR A 914 39.94 -25.22 -11.54
N VAL A 915 39.39 -26.35 -11.08
CA VAL A 915 40.12 -27.63 -10.96
C VAL A 915 40.68 -28.09 -12.30
N LEU A 916 39.87 -28.03 -13.36
CA LEU A 916 40.26 -28.47 -14.70
C LEU A 916 41.14 -27.46 -15.47
N PHE A 917 41.48 -26.34 -14.86
CA PHE A 917 42.34 -25.31 -15.45
C PHE A 917 43.61 -25.06 -14.64
N THR A 918 43.82 -25.77 -13.54
CA THR A 918 44.93 -25.53 -12.60
C THR A 918 45.77 -26.79 -12.48
N ALA A 919 47.08 -26.66 -12.63
CA ALA A 919 48.02 -27.77 -12.43
C ALA A 919 47.95 -28.25 -10.98
N PRO A 920 48.09 -29.55 -10.71
CA PRO A 920 48.16 -30.03 -9.34
C PRO A 920 49.38 -29.41 -8.62
N PRO A 921 49.22 -28.94 -7.37
CA PRO A 921 50.33 -28.45 -6.57
C PRO A 921 51.38 -29.54 -6.28
N ALA A 922 52.53 -29.16 -5.73
CA ALA A 922 53.51 -30.10 -5.23
C ALA A 922 52.95 -30.91 -4.04
N SER A 923 53.43 -32.15 -3.87
CA SER A 923 52.89 -33.11 -2.90
C SER A 923 53.07 -32.72 -1.41
N GLU A 924 53.90 -31.72 -1.11
CA GLU A 924 54.17 -31.26 0.26
C GLU A 924 53.84 -29.76 0.39
N LEU A 925 52.58 -29.44 0.66
CA LEU A 925 52.13 -28.08 0.98
C LEU A 925 52.01 -27.88 2.49
N GLU A 926 52.62 -26.83 3.02
CA GLU A 926 52.49 -26.42 4.43
C GLU A 926 51.87 -25.02 4.52
N HIS A 927 50.79 -24.89 5.28
CA HIS A 927 50.18 -23.59 5.58
C HIS A 927 49.36 -23.63 6.87
N SER A 928 49.49 -22.60 7.71
CA SER A 928 48.91 -22.55 9.05
C SER A 928 47.69 -21.66 9.20
N THR A 929 47.32 -20.88 8.18
CA THR A 929 46.18 -19.94 8.22
C THR A 929 45.13 -20.19 7.14
N LEU A 930 45.37 -21.13 6.22
CA LEU A 930 44.45 -21.44 5.11
C LEU A 930 43.28 -22.26 5.64
N THR A 931 42.09 -21.67 5.72
CA THR A 931 40.89 -22.30 6.28
C THR A 931 39.95 -22.85 5.22
N THR A 932 39.93 -22.27 4.03
CA THR A 932 38.97 -22.62 2.97
C THR A 932 39.63 -22.75 1.60
N VAL A 933 39.32 -23.82 0.88
CA VAL A 933 39.66 -23.96 -0.54
C VAL A 933 38.38 -24.12 -1.35
N SER A 934 38.15 -23.24 -2.33
CA SER A 934 36.99 -23.36 -3.22
C SER A 934 37.40 -23.88 -4.59
N LEU A 935 36.70 -24.90 -5.07
CA LEU A 935 36.98 -25.60 -6.31
C LEU A 935 35.83 -25.43 -7.30
N ASN A 936 36.10 -24.83 -8.46
CA ASN A 936 35.09 -24.67 -9.50
C ASN A 936 35.19 -25.75 -10.59
N MET A 937 34.07 -26.40 -10.89
CA MET A 937 33.92 -27.31 -12.02
C MET A 937 33.42 -26.55 -13.25
N HIS A 938 34.33 -26.31 -14.18
CA HIS A 938 34.04 -25.78 -15.50
C HIS A 938 34.70 -26.65 -16.55
N VAL A 939 33.96 -27.00 -17.60
CA VAL A 939 34.46 -27.84 -18.70
C VAL A 939 35.69 -27.19 -19.34
N ASN A 940 36.78 -27.95 -19.43
CA ASN A 940 37.97 -27.61 -20.20
C ASN A 940 38.04 -28.51 -21.44
N SER A 941 37.71 -27.97 -22.60
CA SER A 941 37.68 -28.72 -23.87
C SER A 941 39.04 -29.22 -24.34
N LEU A 942 40.14 -28.82 -23.70
CA LEU A 942 41.49 -29.29 -24.01
C LEU A 942 41.83 -30.63 -23.34
N ILE A 943 41.09 -31.04 -22.30
CA ILE A 943 41.27 -32.32 -21.63
C ILE A 943 40.30 -33.32 -22.29
N GLY A 944 40.82 -34.13 -23.21
CA GLY A 944 40.00 -34.90 -24.15
C GLY A 944 39.55 -36.29 -23.67
N ASP A 945 40.09 -36.80 -22.56
CA ASP A 945 39.79 -38.15 -22.08
C ASP A 945 39.45 -38.19 -20.58
N SER A 946 38.57 -39.13 -20.21
CA SER A 946 38.07 -39.26 -18.84
C SER A 946 39.14 -39.66 -17.82
N VAL A 947 40.22 -40.34 -18.26
CA VAL A 947 41.29 -40.79 -17.37
C VAL A 947 42.10 -39.59 -16.89
N SER A 948 42.45 -38.68 -17.79
CA SER A 948 43.15 -37.43 -17.49
C SER A 948 42.34 -36.51 -16.57
N VAL A 949 41.02 -36.40 -16.78
CA VAL A 949 40.13 -35.62 -15.90
C VAL A 949 40.12 -36.17 -14.47
N TRP A 950 39.94 -37.49 -14.31
CA TRP A 950 39.91 -38.10 -12.99
C TRP A 950 41.26 -38.07 -12.28
N SER A 951 42.37 -38.29 -13.01
CA SER A 951 43.72 -38.17 -12.46
C SER A 951 43.95 -36.78 -11.87
N LEU A 952 43.52 -35.74 -12.58
CA LEU A 952 43.63 -34.36 -12.11
C LEU A 952 42.79 -34.09 -10.85
N ILE A 953 41.53 -34.53 -10.85
CA ILE A 953 40.63 -34.41 -9.68
C ILE A 953 41.23 -35.13 -8.47
N GLU A 954 41.57 -36.40 -8.61
CA GLU A 954 42.14 -37.22 -7.52
C GLU A 954 43.41 -36.59 -6.95
N HIS A 955 44.31 -36.08 -7.81
CA HIS A 955 45.56 -35.45 -7.37
C HIS A 955 45.33 -34.17 -6.56
N HIS A 956 44.44 -33.28 -7.01
CA HIS A 956 44.09 -32.07 -6.25
C HIS A 956 43.52 -32.42 -4.87
N PHE A 957 42.62 -33.40 -4.81
CA PHE A 957 42.03 -33.81 -3.53
C PHE A 957 43.01 -34.55 -2.61
N ASP A 958 43.90 -35.38 -3.14
CA ASP A 958 44.92 -36.06 -2.34
C ASP A 958 45.84 -35.04 -1.62
N ILE A 959 46.16 -33.92 -2.28
CA ILE A 959 46.95 -32.85 -1.65
C ILE A 959 46.15 -32.10 -0.58
N LEU A 960 44.85 -31.83 -0.81
CA LEU A 960 43.99 -31.19 0.20
C LEU A 960 43.77 -32.07 1.44
N CYS A 961 43.91 -33.39 1.30
CA CYS A 961 43.89 -34.35 2.40
C CYS A 961 45.24 -34.42 3.17
N GLY A 962 46.27 -33.68 2.73
CA GLY A 962 47.58 -33.63 3.37
C GLY A 962 47.52 -33.07 4.79
N LYS A 963 48.34 -33.64 5.69
CA LYS A 963 48.38 -33.27 7.13
C LYS A 963 49.01 -31.90 7.40
N ASN A 964 49.76 -31.36 6.44
CA ASN A 964 50.54 -30.13 6.60
C ASN A 964 49.72 -28.84 6.38
N LEU A 965 48.48 -28.94 5.89
CA LEU A 965 47.52 -27.83 5.82
C LEU A 965 46.72 -27.73 7.12
N THR A 966 47.37 -27.40 8.23
CA THR A 966 46.82 -27.62 9.59
C THR A 966 45.50 -26.87 9.87
N ALA A 967 45.28 -25.70 9.25
CA ALA A 967 44.07 -24.89 9.47
C ALA A 967 42.91 -25.14 8.49
N LEU A 968 43.09 -25.96 7.45
CA LEU A 968 42.07 -26.15 6.42
C LEU A 968 40.83 -26.83 7.00
N GLN A 969 39.65 -26.24 6.86
CA GLN A 969 38.42 -26.83 7.41
C GLN A 969 37.42 -27.11 6.30
N ASN A 970 37.32 -26.23 5.31
CA ASN A 970 36.25 -26.29 4.33
C ASN A 970 36.82 -26.42 2.90
N VAL A 971 36.30 -27.38 2.16
CA VAL A 971 36.46 -27.49 0.71
C VAL A 971 35.10 -27.22 0.08
N VAL A 972 34.96 -26.13 -0.65
CA VAL A 972 33.67 -25.67 -1.18
C VAL A 972 33.61 -25.86 -2.69
N LEU A 973 32.59 -26.55 -3.18
CA LEU A 973 32.45 -26.90 -4.59
C LEU A 973 31.50 -25.92 -5.29
N TYR A 974 32.02 -25.24 -6.34
CA TYR A 974 31.29 -24.31 -7.19
C TYR A 974 31.14 -24.87 -8.62
N GLY A 975 30.08 -24.51 -9.34
CA GLY A 975 29.84 -24.99 -10.72
C GLY A 975 29.14 -26.35 -10.77
N ASP A 976 29.10 -26.98 -11.95
CA ASP A 976 28.32 -28.22 -12.16
C ASP A 976 29.14 -29.47 -11.79
N TRP A 977 29.04 -29.87 -10.52
CA TRP A 977 29.68 -31.08 -9.99
C TRP A 977 28.80 -32.33 -10.14
N LYS A 978 27.58 -32.26 -10.65
CA LYS A 978 26.59 -33.36 -10.59
C LYS A 978 27.13 -34.67 -11.14
N ALA A 979 27.76 -34.62 -12.32
CA ALA A 979 28.31 -35.79 -12.99
C ALA A 979 29.51 -36.41 -12.26
N VAL A 980 30.33 -35.59 -11.60
CA VAL A 980 31.51 -36.04 -10.82
C VAL A 980 31.06 -36.63 -9.48
N TRP A 981 30.12 -35.97 -8.82
CA TRP A 981 29.57 -36.39 -7.53
C TRP A 981 28.88 -37.75 -7.59
N SER A 982 28.13 -38.03 -8.66
CA SER A 982 27.44 -39.31 -8.86
C SER A 982 28.36 -40.46 -9.30
N HIS A 983 29.65 -40.18 -9.55
CA HIS A 983 30.57 -41.16 -10.12
C HIS A 983 31.27 -41.99 -9.02
N PRO A 984 31.39 -43.33 -9.17
CA PRO A 984 31.95 -44.20 -8.12
C PRO A 984 33.37 -43.84 -7.64
N ARG A 985 34.18 -43.20 -8.50
CA ARG A 985 35.55 -42.75 -8.16
C ARG A 985 35.59 -41.58 -7.17
N PHE A 986 34.49 -40.86 -6.95
CA PHE A 986 34.46 -39.73 -6.01
C PHE A 986 34.20 -40.15 -4.57
N ALA A 987 33.54 -41.30 -4.35
CA ALA A 987 33.23 -41.77 -2.99
C ALA A 987 34.49 -41.97 -2.11
N PRO A 988 35.60 -42.56 -2.60
CA PRO A 988 36.84 -42.66 -1.83
C PRO A 988 37.47 -41.29 -1.49
N ILE A 989 37.31 -40.29 -2.36
CA ILE A 989 37.81 -38.94 -2.14
C ILE A 989 37.09 -38.29 -0.95
N LYS A 990 35.76 -38.46 -0.87
CA LYS A 990 34.95 -37.95 0.24
C LYS A 990 35.40 -38.55 1.57
N VAL A 991 35.61 -39.87 1.61
CA VAL A 991 36.10 -40.57 2.81
C VAL A 991 37.46 -40.04 3.24
N LYS A 992 38.41 -39.88 2.30
CA LYS A 992 39.74 -39.33 2.61
C LYS A 992 39.69 -37.91 3.20
N LEU A 993 38.80 -37.06 2.69
CA LEU A 993 38.61 -35.70 3.23
C LEU A 993 38.05 -35.72 4.65
N GLU A 994 37.05 -36.58 4.91
CA GLU A 994 36.47 -36.75 6.24
C GLU A 994 37.51 -37.29 7.23
N GLU A 995 38.31 -38.28 6.83
CA GLU A 995 39.43 -38.82 7.62
C GLU A 995 40.52 -37.77 7.89
N ALA A 996 40.73 -36.83 6.97
CA ALA A 996 41.61 -35.68 7.14
C ALA A 996 40.97 -34.53 7.95
N GLY A 997 39.73 -34.69 8.43
CA GLY A 997 39.02 -33.70 9.25
C GLY A 997 38.49 -32.50 8.47
N ARG A 998 38.28 -32.61 7.16
CA ARG A 998 37.81 -31.53 6.27
C ARG A 998 36.34 -31.72 5.93
N LYS A 999 35.59 -30.61 5.87
CA LYS A 999 34.19 -30.56 5.42
C LYS A 999 34.13 -30.26 3.92
N LEU A 1000 33.30 -31.00 3.21
CA LEU A 1000 33.01 -30.77 1.80
C LEU A 1000 31.63 -30.13 1.67
N GLU A 1001 31.55 -28.93 1.11
CA GLU A 1001 30.32 -28.13 1.01
C GLU A 1001 29.97 -27.80 -0.46
N THR A 1002 28.69 -27.55 -0.74
CA THR A 1002 28.22 -27.05 -2.04
C THR A 1002 27.45 -25.73 -1.85
N VAL A 1003 27.50 -24.84 -2.84
CA VAL A 1003 26.94 -23.47 -2.77
C VAL A 1003 25.43 -23.44 -2.50
N ASP A 1004 24.70 -24.49 -2.89
CA ASP A 1004 23.23 -24.57 -2.73
C ASP A 1004 22.78 -25.10 -1.35
N GLY A 1005 23.71 -25.36 -0.42
CA GLY A 1005 23.40 -25.85 0.93
C GLY A 1005 22.72 -27.22 0.99
N LYS A 1006 22.54 -27.89 -0.17
CA LYS A 1006 22.01 -29.24 -0.25
C LYS A 1006 23.17 -30.22 -0.14
N TYR A 1007 23.45 -30.62 1.09
CA TYR A 1007 23.39 -32.00 1.61
C TYR A 1007 24.17 -32.11 2.92
#